data_AF-A0A370CGK2-F1
#
_entry.id   AF-A0A370CGK2-F1
#
_cell.length_a   1.000
_cell.length_b   1.000
_cell.length_c   1.000
_cell.angle_alpha   90.00
_cell.angle_beta   90.00
_cell.angle_gamma   90.00
#
_symmetry.space_group_name_H-M   'P 1'
#
loop_
_entity.id
_entity.type
_entity.pdbx_description
1 polymer ?
#
loop_
_entity_poly.entity_id
_entity_poly.type
_entity_poly.pdbx_seq_one_letter_code
_entity_poly.pdbx_strand_id
1 'polypeptide(L)'
;MQQEIIRLKTIYSQLGTQAQYTHRIILNYINKVLSDLDSILAKNSQNSEKFIEVLILFLAKNWELTKGSMLCYTALPHHDITQLLCDIAEYVAKNNGTSAINVLMPDVSCESLLPHLYPNLDEVALREVIITHILGSDLYYLTPILLLTKTPIEELNKKLANPYYDFDSHEQSLQYLSNEDLKLLHNHSYETALILDTANQYKILAENKDTLLGQLNKFVSALAYNSAKAIGYEESAGEGGYTAIVNFMKYWDSLDIADIPSPIIEEINLIKNLGSDKTKMGNIASCFSTRREVLLTIINKNREKLASINLNGKAQEKQISIVLNVFNEATAHLERHLNEKKYSGCDQRGITSKIINSLGVNLECNNIIELTALLKGISAREVLLLCDLKDTSKKIVRAISNVENVILLATELSDEVLKSVFLGIKNDITDIIRSIADFRAIFIALNSSQCLIVCEVLKEQLLSITEDIFYFREILRDLTLEKKSVIFENIKENLLSIIKDPYSFKIIFEYLTPEQCSVGCEVVKEKLPTMINSACDLSEVIQYLTPEQCTVICKALKEKLPVFIKSVSDFRIILQYLTPKQRGVIYESVKEKLLVIINSAYDLNEVIQYLTPEQCTVVCKALKEKLSTLIKSASDFKIILQYLTPNQRGVIYEFVKEKLPVIINSAYDFRELIQYLTPEQCTVVCKALKEKLSVIIEDPFDFKIIVRYLTFDQFVVVCEFLKLPTIINSAYDFKIIIESLSPEQCNLVCEILKERLSDIINSSYDFTTVVEFLNPNECNVVCEILRERLSDIINSSYDFITVIEFLNPKQRSVVCEVVKEKLPQIIEDTRPNRSLSLKKQRYCLIEADEAFEALKALQIKSEQLKKGFTSLFFKNISQEKCASLDAISALTMNILRKRAECSNFLELNKLKQIIENDMPTLKKHRGFIKFHKTTSNQIVIKLLKSLEELVAAHKMANRMGMFRW
;
A
#
# COMPACT_ATOMS: atom_id res chain seq x y z
N MET A 1 55.54 10.93 -45.76
CA MET A 1 55.61 9.91 -44.68
C MET A 1 56.26 10.45 -43.41
N GLN A 2 57.57 10.73 -43.37
CA GLN A 2 58.26 11.13 -42.12
C GLN A 2 57.70 12.41 -41.47
N GLN A 3 57.40 13.45 -42.27
CA GLN A 3 56.75 14.67 -41.76
C GLN A 3 55.37 14.39 -41.14
N GLU A 4 54.60 13.48 -41.74
CA GLU A 4 53.27 13.11 -41.25
C GLU A 4 53.36 12.29 -39.96
N ILE A 5 54.34 11.39 -39.84
CA ILE A 5 54.61 10.67 -38.59
C ILE A 5 54.93 11.65 -37.47
N ILE A 6 55.77 12.66 -37.72
CA ILE A 6 56.10 13.71 -36.73
C ILE A 6 54.85 14.52 -36.35
N ARG A 7 54.01 14.89 -37.34
CA ARG A 7 52.73 15.58 -37.12
C ARG A 7 51.82 14.79 -36.19
N LEU A 8 51.57 13.52 -36.50
CA LEU A 8 50.69 12.66 -35.71
C LEU A 8 51.27 12.38 -34.32
N LYS A 9 52.58 12.12 -34.19
CA LYS A 9 53.22 11.97 -32.87
C LYS A 9 53.02 13.21 -32.00
N THR A 10 53.14 14.40 -32.60
CA THR A 10 52.93 15.66 -31.88
C THR A 10 51.49 15.78 -31.40
N ILE A 11 50.51 15.52 -32.27
CA ILE A 11 49.07 15.57 -31.95
C ILE A 11 48.73 14.58 -30.82
N TYR A 12 49.13 13.31 -30.94
CA TYR A 12 48.72 12.26 -30.01
C TYR A 12 49.54 12.22 -28.72
N SER A 13 50.74 12.83 -28.68
CA SER A 13 51.50 13.00 -27.43
C SER A 13 50.84 13.97 -26.44
N GLN A 14 49.95 14.85 -26.92
CA GLN A 14 49.26 15.86 -26.10
C GLN A 14 47.93 15.33 -25.52
N LEU A 15 47.43 14.20 -26.02
CA LEU A 15 46.21 13.56 -25.52
C LEU A 15 46.56 12.71 -24.29
N GLY A 16 46.26 13.23 -23.10
CA GLY A 16 46.63 12.64 -21.81
C GLY A 16 45.98 11.29 -21.50
N THR A 17 46.47 10.63 -20.44
CA THR A 17 46.11 9.25 -20.01
C THR A 17 44.74 9.09 -19.33
N GLN A 18 43.97 10.18 -19.16
CA GLN A 18 42.66 10.19 -18.50
C GLN A 18 41.47 9.79 -19.41
N ALA A 19 41.75 9.35 -20.64
CA ALA A 19 40.70 9.00 -21.58
C ALA A 19 40.04 7.63 -21.31
N GLN A 20 38.83 7.45 -21.83
CA GLN A 20 38.08 6.19 -21.83
C GLN A 20 38.95 5.01 -22.32
N TYR A 21 38.62 3.79 -21.89
CA TYR A 21 39.43 2.61 -22.20
C TYR A 21 39.60 2.37 -23.71
N THR A 22 38.55 2.60 -24.50
CA THR A 22 38.59 2.57 -25.98
C THR A 22 39.58 3.57 -26.56
N HIS A 23 39.62 4.79 -26.02
CA HIS A 23 40.59 5.80 -26.45
C HIS A 23 42.03 5.43 -26.10
N ARG A 24 42.27 4.80 -24.94
CA ARG A 24 43.60 4.26 -24.58
C ARG A 24 44.07 3.19 -25.57
N ILE A 25 43.16 2.32 -26.01
CA ILE A 25 43.46 1.33 -27.05
C ILE A 25 43.87 2.01 -28.36
N ILE A 26 43.10 3.01 -28.81
CA ILE A 26 43.40 3.78 -30.02
C ILE A 26 44.77 4.47 -29.93
N LEU A 27 45.07 5.15 -28.82
CA LEU A 27 46.36 5.83 -28.61
C LEU A 27 47.53 4.85 -28.63
N ASN A 28 47.43 3.71 -27.94
CA ASN A 28 48.48 2.70 -27.94
C ASN A 28 48.68 2.06 -29.32
N TYR A 29 47.59 1.87 -30.08
CA TYR A 29 47.67 1.43 -31.46
C TYR A 29 48.40 2.45 -32.35
N ILE A 30 48.04 3.73 -32.26
CA ILE A 30 48.70 4.80 -33.04
C ILE A 30 50.19 4.86 -32.69
N ASN A 31 50.53 4.87 -31.40
CA ASN A 31 51.93 4.93 -30.97
C ASN A 31 52.74 3.73 -31.48
N LYS A 32 52.14 2.53 -31.46
CA LYS A 32 52.75 1.32 -32.02
C LYS A 32 53.00 1.48 -33.52
N VAL A 33 51.97 1.83 -34.29
CA VAL A 33 52.04 2.02 -35.76
C VAL A 33 53.11 3.05 -36.11
N LEU A 34 53.10 4.22 -35.46
CA LEU A 34 54.06 5.30 -35.75
C LEU A 34 55.50 4.92 -35.35
N SER A 35 55.69 4.15 -34.27
CA SER A 35 57.01 3.62 -33.89
C SER A 35 57.52 2.56 -34.86
N ASP A 36 56.64 1.66 -35.31
CA ASP A 36 57.00 0.62 -36.27
C ASP A 36 57.41 1.27 -37.61
N LEU A 37 56.65 2.26 -38.09
CA LEU A 37 56.99 3.02 -39.30
C LEU A 37 58.30 3.81 -39.18
N ASP A 38 58.57 4.46 -38.04
CA ASP A 38 59.86 5.13 -37.80
C ASP A 38 61.03 4.14 -37.82
N SER A 39 60.86 2.95 -37.24
CA SER A 39 61.89 1.90 -37.29
C SER A 39 62.17 1.44 -38.72
N ILE A 40 61.12 1.31 -39.54
CA ILE A 40 61.23 0.93 -40.96
C ILE A 40 61.96 2.01 -41.75
N LEU A 41 61.60 3.29 -41.56
CA LEU A 41 62.24 4.44 -42.22
C LEU A 41 63.71 4.58 -41.85
N ALA A 42 64.05 4.40 -40.57
CA ALA A 42 65.44 4.51 -40.10
C ALA A 42 66.36 3.42 -40.68
N LYS A 43 65.84 2.21 -40.92
CA LYS A 43 66.64 1.04 -41.35
C LYS A 43 66.79 0.86 -42.85
N ASN A 44 65.89 1.42 -43.66
CA ASN A 44 65.75 1.03 -45.08
C ASN A 44 65.77 2.21 -46.06
N SER A 45 66.17 3.41 -45.64
CA SER A 45 66.14 4.64 -46.45
C SER A 45 67.03 4.62 -47.70
N GLN A 46 67.93 3.64 -47.86
CA GLN A 46 68.89 3.58 -48.97
C GLN A 46 68.58 2.54 -50.06
N ASN A 47 67.62 1.64 -49.87
CA ASN A 47 67.25 0.61 -50.86
C ASN A 47 65.72 0.62 -51.11
N SER A 48 65.32 1.10 -52.28
CA SER A 48 63.90 1.29 -52.63
C SER A 48 63.11 -0.03 -52.73
N GLU A 49 63.66 -1.09 -53.33
CA GLU A 49 62.96 -2.37 -53.47
C GLU A 49 62.75 -3.03 -52.10
N LYS A 50 63.82 -3.11 -51.30
CA LYS A 50 63.74 -3.66 -49.95
C LYS A 50 62.81 -2.86 -49.04
N PHE A 51 62.72 -1.54 -49.25
CA PHE A 51 61.81 -0.68 -48.51
C PHE A 51 60.34 -1.01 -48.81
N ILE A 52 59.99 -1.26 -50.08
CA ILE A 52 58.63 -1.66 -50.49
C ILE A 52 58.24 -3.01 -49.88
N GLU A 53 59.12 -4.01 -49.95
CA GLU A 53 58.86 -5.34 -49.35
C GLU A 53 58.58 -5.26 -47.84
N VAL A 54 59.36 -4.46 -47.11
CA VAL A 54 59.18 -4.26 -45.67
C VAL A 54 57.85 -3.56 -45.36
N LEU A 55 57.42 -2.61 -46.18
CA LEU A 55 56.12 -1.94 -46.01
C LEU A 55 54.94 -2.88 -46.28
N ILE A 56 55.04 -3.79 -47.27
CA ILE A 56 54.02 -4.81 -47.53
C ILE A 56 53.84 -5.71 -46.30
N LEU A 57 54.95 -6.23 -45.76
CA LEU A 57 54.92 -7.08 -44.57
C LEU A 57 54.36 -6.34 -43.34
N PHE A 58 54.69 -5.05 -43.21
CA PHE A 58 54.16 -4.21 -42.15
C PHE A 58 52.63 -4.04 -42.28
N LEU A 59 52.12 -3.70 -43.45
CA LEU A 59 50.68 -3.51 -43.68
C LEU A 59 49.89 -4.80 -43.49
N ALA A 60 50.40 -5.94 -43.98
CA ALA A 60 49.79 -7.24 -43.76
C ALA A 60 49.72 -7.61 -42.26
N LYS A 61 50.81 -7.36 -41.51
CA LYS A 61 50.84 -7.59 -40.06
C LYS A 61 49.91 -6.64 -39.31
N ASN A 62 49.79 -5.40 -39.77
CA ASN A 62 48.88 -4.43 -39.17
C ASN A 62 47.42 -4.82 -39.42
N TRP A 63 47.09 -5.24 -40.65
CA TRP A 63 45.77 -5.77 -40.98
C TRP A 63 45.41 -6.97 -40.11
N GLU A 64 46.33 -7.91 -39.96
CA GLU A 64 46.14 -9.05 -39.05
C GLU A 64 45.80 -8.60 -37.63
N LEU A 65 46.48 -7.58 -37.11
CA LEU A 65 46.21 -7.05 -35.78
C LEU A 65 44.82 -6.41 -35.67
N THR A 66 44.40 -5.63 -36.67
CA THR A 66 43.22 -4.75 -36.57
C THR A 66 41.94 -5.36 -37.13
N LYS A 67 42.02 -6.32 -38.05
CA LYS A 67 40.86 -6.90 -38.73
C LYS A 67 39.85 -7.47 -37.74
N GLY A 68 38.58 -7.10 -37.92
CA GLY A 68 37.47 -7.51 -37.05
C GLY A 68 37.37 -6.79 -35.70
N SER A 69 38.20 -5.78 -35.42
CA SER A 69 38.16 -5.00 -34.18
C SER A 69 37.71 -3.54 -34.41
N MET A 70 37.51 -2.80 -33.32
CA MET A 70 37.31 -1.34 -33.33
C MET A 70 38.45 -0.54 -33.99
N LEU A 71 39.61 -1.15 -34.26
CA LEU A 71 40.76 -0.52 -34.91
C LEU A 71 40.84 -0.80 -36.41
N CYS A 72 39.88 -1.57 -36.94
CA CYS A 72 39.79 -1.88 -38.35
C CYS A 72 39.68 -0.60 -39.20
N TYR A 73 40.19 -0.62 -40.43
CA TYR A 73 40.16 0.54 -41.31
C TYR A 73 38.73 1.03 -41.59
N THR A 74 37.77 0.11 -41.76
CA THR A 74 36.33 0.41 -41.92
C THR A 74 35.66 0.90 -40.64
N ALA A 75 36.24 0.62 -39.45
CA ALA A 75 35.75 1.13 -38.16
C ALA A 75 36.29 2.53 -37.83
N LEU A 76 37.46 2.87 -38.38
CA LEU A 76 38.10 4.18 -38.23
C LEU A 76 38.39 4.83 -39.60
N PRO A 77 37.39 4.94 -40.50
CA PRO A 77 37.63 5.28 -41.90
C PRO A 77 38.19 6.70 -42.05
N HIS A 78 37.78 7.64 -41.20
CA HIS A 78 38.21 9.03 -41.24
C HIS A 78 39.38 9.35 -40.31
N HIS A 79 39.89 8.39 -39.55
CA HIS A 79 40.94 8.64 -38.57
C HIS A 79 42.30 8.85 -39.25
N ASP A 80 43.09 9.84 -38.79
CA ASP A 80 44.38 10.22 -39.39
C ASP A 80 45.33 9.02 -39.62
N ILE A 81 45.36 8.08 -38.66
CA ILE A 81 46.17 6.85 -38.79
C ILE A 81 45.75 5.97 -39.97
N THR A 82 44.44 5.78 -40.19
CA THR A 82 43.92 5.03 -41.33
C THR A 82 44.27 5.77 -42.62
N GLN A 83 44.12 7.10 -42.62
CA GLN A 83 44.44 7.93 -43.77
C GLN A 83 45.92 7.84 -44.16
N LEU A 84 46.84 7.82 -43.18
CA LEU A 84 48.27 7.59 -43.42
C LEU A 84 48.54 6.18 -43.97
N LEU A 85 47.90 5.15 -43.44
CA LEU A 85 48.07 3.77 -43.92
C LEU A 85 47.55 3.60 -45.36
N CYS A 86 46.48 4.30 -45.75
CA CYS A 86 46.04 4.37 -47.13
C CYS A 86 47.11 4.99 -48.05
N ASP A 87 47.71 6.12 -47.66
CA ASP A 87 48.80 6.75 -48.46
C ASP A 87 49.98 5.80 -48.66
N ILE A 88 50.34 5.04 -47.61
CA ILE A 88 51.42 4.06 -47.67
C ILE A 88 51.03 2.90 -48.60
N ALA A 89 49.80 2.39 -48.50
CA ALA A 89 49.32 1.32 -49.35
C ALA A 89 49.26 1.72 -50.83
N GLU A 90 48.78 2.92 -51.15
CA GLU A 90 48.78 3.48 -52.51
C GLU A 90 50.20 3.66 -53.06
N TYR A 91 51.13 4.16 -52.23
CA TYR A 91 52.54 4.25 -52.60
C TYR A 91 53.15 2.88 -52.90
N VAL A 92 52.91 1.89 -52.04
CA VAL A 92 53.41 0.52 -52.22
C VAL A 92 52.82 -0.13 -53.47
N ALA A 93 51.51 -0.03 -53.67
CA ALA A 93 50.80 -0.55 -54.83
C ALA A 93 51.37 -0.02 -56.15
N LYS A 94 51.59 1.30 -56.23
CA LYS A 94 52.18 1.96 -57.40
C LYS A 94 53.58 1.44 -57.75
N ASN A 95 54.39 1.09 -56.75
CA ASN A 95 55.76 0.62 -56.96
C ASN A 95 55.87 -0.90 -57.13
N ASN A 96 54.88 -1.67 -56.69
CA ASN A 96 54.88 -3.14 -56.74
C ASN A 96 53.95 -3.73 -57.82
N GLY A 97 53.22 -2.88 -58.57
CA GLY A 97 52.33 -3.32 -59.64
C GLY A 97 51.11 -4.13 -59.17
N THR A 98 50.60 -3.81 -57.98
CA THR A 98 49.39 -4.43 -57.38
C THR A 98 48.35 -3.35 -57.03
N SER A 99 47.15 -3.74 -56.62
CA SER A 99 46.12 -2.81 -56.13
C SER A 99 46.39 -2.38 -54.70
N ALA A 100 46.01 -1.13 -54.36
CA ALA A 100 46.21 -0.59 -53.01
C ALA A 100 45.37 -1.33 -51.95
N ILE A 101 44.19 -1.84 -52.35
CA ILE A 101 43.32 -2.63 -51.48
C ILE A 101 43.96 -3.98 -51.11
N ASN A 102 44.59 -4.68 -52.06
CA ASN A 102 45.31 -5.94 -51.80
C ASN A 102 46.55 -5.74 -50.92
N VAL A 103 47.14 -4.55 -50.92
CA VAL A 103 48.25 -4.22 -50.03
C VAL A 103 47.75 -3.92 -48.62
N LEU A 104 46.66 -3.16 -48.49
CA LEU A 104 46.13 -2.75 -47.20
C LEU A 104 45.39 -3.89 -46.47
N MET A 105 44.62 -4.69 -47.21
CA MET A 105 43.76 -5.77 -46.71
C MET A 105 43.95 -7.03 -47.58
N PRO A 106 45.09 -7.74 -47.45
CA PRO A 106 45.50 -8.79 -48.39
C PRO A 106 44.59 -10.02 -48.49
N ASP A 107 43.76 -10.28 -47.46
CA ASP A 107 42.87 -11.46 -47.43
C ASP A 107 41.42 -11.12 -47.86
N VAL A 108 41.16 -9.89 -48.31
CA VAL A 108 39.83 -9.44 -48.71
C VAL A 108 39.61 -9.69 -50.19
N SER A 109 38.53 -10.40 -50.52
CA SER A 109 38.10 -10.60 -51.90
C SER A 109 37.78 -9.27 -52.57
N CYS A 110 38.40 -9.03 -53.73
CA CYS A 110 38.25 -7.79 -54.51
C CYS A 110 37.39 -7.95 -55.76
N GLU A 111 37.16 -9.17 -56.20
CA GLU A 111 36.38 -9.45 -57.40
C GLU A 111 34.88 -9.42 -57.10
N SER A 112 34.14 -8.67 -57.93
CA SER A 112 32.69 -8.59 -57.83
C SER A 112 32.03 -9.61 -58.75
N LEU A 113 31.03 -10.33 -58.23
CA LEU A 113 30.17 -11.22 -59.01
C LEU A 113 29.25 -10.44 -59.97
N LEU A 114 29.07 -9.13 -59.73
CA LEU A 114 28.22 -8.26 -60.55
C LEU A 114 28.97 -6.95 -60.89
N PRO A 115 30.04 -6.99 -61.71
CA PRO A 115 30.92 -5.83 -61.97
C PRO A 115 30.20 -4.58 -62.49
N HIS A 116 29.08 -4.78 -63.20
CA HIS A 116 28.25 -3.72 -63.76
C HIS A 116 27.39 -2.97 -62.71
N LEU A 117 27.18 -3.57 -61.53
CA LEU A 117 26.45 -2.96 -60.41
C LEU A 117 27.39 -2.57 -59.27
N TYR A 118 28.40 -3.40 -59.02
CA TYR A 118 29.42 -3.19 -58.00
C TYR A 118 30.78 -3.40 -58.69
N PRO A 119 31.57 -2.34 -58.92
CA PRO A 119 32.88 -2.49 -59.55
C PRO A 119 33.81 -3.36 -58.68
N ASN A 120 34.85 -3.92 -59.29
CA ASN A 120 35.89 -4.60 -58.51
C ASN A 120 36.53 -3.59 -57.53
N LEU A 121 36.93 -4.04 -56.34
CA LEU A 121 37.43 -3.14 -55.30
C LEU A 121 38.73 -2.42 -55.70
N ASP A 122 39.52 -3.00 -56.60
CA ASP A 122 40.74 -2.42 -57.14
C ASP A 122 40.50 -1.34 -58.21
N GLU A 123 39.29 -1.24 -58.75
CA GLU A 123 38.85 -0.18 -59.68
C GLU A 123 38.33 1.07 -58.94
N VAL A 124 38.07 0.96 -57.64
CA VAL A 124 37.56 2.05 -56.79
C VAL A 124 38.70 2.66 -55.98
N ALA A 125 38.66 3.97 -55.75
CA ALA A 125 39.65 4.63 -54.91
C ALA A 125 39.67 4.03 -53.49
N LEU A 126 40.84 3.69 -52.96
CA LEU A 126 41.00 2.98 -51.69
C LEU A 126 40.24 3.63 -50.52
N ARG A 127 40.35 4.96 -50.40
CA ARG A 127 39.65 5.72 -49.34
C ARG A 127 38.13 5.66 -49.49
N GLU A 128 37.64 5.59 -50.72
CA GLU A 128 36.22 5.46 -51.01
C GLU A 128 35.71 4.07 -50.63
N VAL A 129 36.48 3.01 -50.92
CA VAL A 129 36.17 1.64 -50.47
C VAL A 129 36.05 1.56 -48.95
N ILE A 130 37.00 2.15 -48.21
CA ILE A 130 37.00 2.09 -46.73
C ILE A 130 35.81 2.83 -46.11
N ILE A 131 35.28 3.86 -46.77
CA ILE A 131 34.14 4.67 -46.28
C ILE A 131 32.80 4.06 -46.71
N THR A 132 32.73 3.47 -47.90
CA THR A 132 31.46 3.08 -48.55
C THR A 132 31.19 1.58 -48.47
N HIS A 133 32.01 0.83 -47.75
CA HIS A 133 31.81 -0.60 -47.51
C HIS A 133 31.99 -0.95 -46.05
N ILE A 134 31.27 -1.98 -45.61
CA ILE A 134 31.50 -2.61 -44.30
C ILE A 134 32.37 -3.84 -44.46
N LEU A 135 33.20 -4.14 -43.47
CA LEU A 135 33.86 -5.45 -43.42
C LEU A 135 32.82 -6.49 -43.01
N GLY A 136 32.73 -7.63 -43.72
CA GLY A 136 31.88 -8.74 -43.32
C GLY A 136 32.26 -9.31 -41.95
N SER A 137 31.33 -10.00 -41.29
CA SER A 137 31.56 -10.65 -40.00
C SER A 137 32.64 -11.75 -40.07
N ASP A 138 32.76 -12.42 -41.22
CA ASP A 138 33.80 -13.43 -41.49
C ASP A 138 35.17 -12.83 -41.89
N LEU A 139 35.25 -11.51 -42.05
CA LEU A 139 36.50 -10.75 -42.29
C LEU A 139 37.19 -10.94 -43.66
N TYR A 140 36.58 -11.69 -44.58
CA TYR A 140 37.16 -12.01 -45.91
C TYR A 140 36.55 -11.23 -47.09
N TYR A 141 35.50 -10.45 -46.87
CA TYR A 141 34.87 -9.65 -47.92
C TYR A 141 34.38 -8.31 -47.38
N LEU A 142 34.21 -7.35 -48.29
CA LEU A 142 33.56 -6.08 -48.01
C LEU A 142 32.15 -6.09 -48.59
N THR A 143 31.19 -5.52 -47.87
CA THR A 143 29.82 -5.35 -48.37
C THR A 143 29.59 -3.88 -48.72
N PRO A 144 29.22 -3.55 -49.97
CA PRO A 144 29.05 -2.17 -50.39
C PRO A 144 27.75 -1.61 -49.79
N ILE A 145 27.80 -0.42 -49.21
CA ILE A 145 26.59 0.28 -48.72
C ILE A 145 25.60 0.54 -49.87
N LEU A 146 26.11 0.70 -51.10
CA LEU A 146 25.31 0.81 -52.32
C LEU A 146 24.37 -0.39 -52.53
N LEU A 147 24.65 -1.56 -51.94
CA LEU A 147 23.74 -2.71 -51.97
C LEU A 147 22.34 -2.34 -51.49
N LEU A 148 22.23 -1.49 -50.46
CA LEU A 148 20.94 -1.08 -49.89
C LEU A 148 20.10 -0.24 -50.85
N THR A 149 20.73 0.46 -51.79
CA THR A 149 20.01 1.33 -52.74
C THR A 149 19.63 0.62 -54.03
N LYS A 150 20.37 -0.45 -54.38
CA LYS A 150 20.11 -1.27 -55.57
C LYS A 150 19.19 -2.45 -55.29
N THR A 151 18.91 -2.75 -54.02
CA THR A 151 18.04 -3.85 -53.63
C THR A 151 16.60 -3.36 -53.44
N PRO A 152 15.60 -3.97 -54.11
CA PRO A 152 14.18 -3.67 -53.86
C PRO A 152 13.79 -3.90 -52.40
N ILE A 153 12.84 -3.12 -51.89
CA ILE A 153 12.40 -3.16 -50.48
C ILE A 153 11.88 -4.54 -50.06
N GLU A 154 11.27 -5.30 -50.99
CA GLU A 154 10.79 -6.67 -50.78
C GLU A 154 11.92 -7.68 -50.52
N GLU A 155 13.11 -7.41 -51.07
CA GLU A 155 14.28 -8.29 -51.03
C GLU A 155 15.19 -7.97 -49.82
N LEU A 156 15.14 -6.73 -49.29
CA LEU A 156 15.97 -6.30 -48.15
C LEU A 156 15.75 -7.08 -46.86
N ASN A 157 14.58 -7.70 -46.70
CA ASN A 157 14.27 -8.56 -45.54
C ASN A 157 14.47 -10.06 -45.82
N LYS A 158 15.02 -10.41 -46.99
CA LYS A 158 15.40 -11.77 -47.36
C LYS A 158 16.92 -11.95 -47.21
N LYS A 159 17.45 -13.08 -47.67
CA LYS A 159 18.89 -13.32 -47.71
C LYS A 159 19.52 -12.44 -48.80
N LEU A 160 20.20 -11.37 -48.40
CA LEU A 160 20.92 -10.48 -49.31
C LEU A 160 22.17 -11.19 -49.85
N ALA A 161 22.34 -11.20 -51.18
CA ALA A 161 23.51 -11.79 -51.80
C ALA A 161 24.76 -10.95 -51.49
N ASN A 162 25.88 -11.63 -51.24
CA ASN A 162 27.18 -11.00 -51.06
C ASN A 162 27.82 -10.71 -52.44
N PRO A 163 28.01 -9.44 -52.85
CA PRO A 163 28.56 -9.13 -54.18
C PRO A 163 30.01 -9.57 -54.39
N TYR A 164 30.78 -9.72 -53.31
CA TYR A 164 32.21 -10.05 -53.35
C TYR A 164 32.48 -11.47 -52.81
N TYR A 165 31.51 -12.37 -52.99
CA TYR A 165 31.66 -13.78 -52.67
C TYR A 165 32.60 -14.48 -53.66
N ASP A 166 33.71 -15.01 -53.18
CA ASP A 166 34.65 -15.83 -53.94
C ASP A 166 34.28 -17.32 -53.80
N PHE A 167 33.86 -17.95 -54.91
CA PHE A 167 33.42 -19.34 -54.92
C PHE A 167 34.57 -20.36 -54.74
N ASP A 168 35.82 -19.96 -54.98
CA ASP A 168 36.99 -20.83 -54.86
C ASP A 168 37.56 -20.83 -53.44
N SER A 169 37.45 -19.70 -52.72
CA SER A 169 38.07 -19.52 -51.40
C SER A 169 37.09 -19.41 -50.23
N HIS A 170 35.83 -19.04 -50.47
CA HIS A 170 34.82 -18.88 -49.41
C HIS A 170 33.91 -20.10 -49.24
N GLU A 171 33.44 -20.32 -48.01
CA GLU A 171 32.39 -21.31 -47.74
C GLU A 171 31.06 -20.88 -48.36
N GLN A 172 30.26 -21.85 -48.83
CA GLN A 172 28.94 -21.59 -49.46
C GLN A 172 27.97 -20.80 -48.56
N SER A 173 28.17 -20.84 -47.24
CA SER A 173 27.44 -20.02 -46.26
C SER A 173 27.59 -18.51 -46.50
N LEU A 174 28.72 -18.07 -47.07
CA LEU A 174 29.07 -16.66 -47.33
C LEU A 174 28.50 -16.10 -48.64
N GLN A 175 27.74 -16.91 -49.38
CA GLN A 175 27.00 -16.46 -50.56
C GLN A 175 25.98 -15.37 -50.22
N TYR A 176 25.51 -15.36 -48.97
CA TYR A 176 24.55 -14.38 -48.47
C TYR A 176 25.09 -13.71 -47.20
N LEU A 177 24.69 -12.46 -47.00
CA LEU A 177 25.02 -11.72 -45.79
C LEU A 177 24.44 -12.41 -44.55
N SER A 178 25.27 -12.49 -43.51
CA SER A 178 24.87 -13.05 -42.23
C SER A 178 23.93 -12.09 -41.47
N ASN A 179 23.24 -12.58 -40.44
CA ASN A 179 22.47 -11.69 -39.56
C ASN A 179 23.36 -10.66 -38.85
N GLU A 180 24.64 -10.97 -38.64
CA GLU A 180 25.57 -10.05 -38.01
C GLU A 180 26.02 -8.97 -38.99
N ASP A 181 26.18 -9.30 -40.27
CA ASP A 181 26.42 -8.31 -41.34
C ASP A 181 25.26 -7.32 -41.47
N LEU A 182 24.02 -7.81 -41.39
CA LEU A 182 22.83 -6.96 -41.43
C LEU A 182 22.78 -6.01 -40.23
N LYS A 183 23.21 -6.45 -39.04
CA LYS A 183 23.36 -5.57 -37.88
C LYS A 183 24.47 -4.55 -38.06
N LEU A 184 25.60 -4.95 -38.65
CA LEU A 184 26.69 -4.03 -38.97
C LEU A 184 26.21 -2.97 -39.97
N LEU A 185 25.51 -3.36 -41.04
CA LEU A 185 24.89 -2.44 -42.00
C LEU A 185 23.91 -1.49 -41.29
N HIS A 186 23.03 -2.02 -40.43
CA HIS A 186 22.08 -1.21 -39.67
C HIS A 186 22.80 -0.17 -38.79
N ASN A 187 23.89 -0.55 -38.13
CA ASN A 187 24.61 0.33 -37.21
C ASN A 187 25.68 1.21 -37.89
N HIS A 188 25.89 1.07 -39.20
CA HIS A 188 26.98 1.74 -39.92
C HIS A 188 26.77 3.27 -40.03
N SER A 189 25.56 3.71 -40.33
CA SER A 189 25.17 5.12 -40.32
C SER A 189 23.66 5.30 -40.08
N TYR A 190 23.24 6.55 -39.85
CA TYR A 190 21.81 6.87 -39.72
C TYR A 190 21.03 6.51 -40.99
N GLU A 191 21.61 6.78 -42.17
CA GLU A 191 20.96 6.51 -43.46
C GLU A 191 20.75 5.02 -43.71
N THR A 192 21.72 4.17 -43.34
CA THR A 192 21.61 2.72 -43.51
C THR A 192 20.61 2.12 -42.53
N ALA A 193 20.59 2.59 -41.27
CA ALA A 193 19.57 2.25 -40.28
C ALA A 193 18.17 2.59 -40.79
N LEU A 194 17.98 3.82 -41.28
CA LEU A 194 16.68 4.30 -41.76
C LEU A 194 16.13 3.44 -42.91
N ILE A 195 16.97 3.04 -43.87
CA ILE A 195 16.56 2.19 -44.99
C ILE A 195 16.11 0.81 -44.48
N LEU A 196 16.92 0.17 -43.62
CA LEU A 196 16.63 -1.17 -43.09
C LEU A 196 15.40 -1.16 -42.16
N ASP A 197 15.26 -0.14 -41.32
CA ASP A 197 14.08 0.06 -40.48
C ASP A 197 12.81 0.23 -41.31
N THR A 198 12.88 1.03 -42.38
CA THR A 198 11.75 1.27 -43.28
C THR A 198 11.40 -0.01 -44.05
N ALA A 199 12.39 -0.78 -44.50
CA ALA A 199 12.16 -2.09 -45.11
C ALA A 199 11.49 -3.07 -44.14
N ASN A 200 11.92 -3.11 -42.88
CA ASN A 200 11.29 -3.96 -41.86
C ASN A 200 9.85 -3.50 -41.56
N GLN A 201 9.59 -2.19 -41.51
CA GLN A 201 8.24 -1.64 -41.38
C GLN A 201 7.35 -2.05 -42.55
N TYR A 202 7.86 -1.98 -43.79
CA TYR A 202 7.15 -2.43 -44.98
C TYR A 202 6.78 -3.92 -44.88
N LYS A 203 7.70 -4.79 -44.47
CA LYS A 203 7.42 -6.22 -44.26
C LYS A 203 6.30 -6.45 -43.26
N ILE A 204 6.31 -5.75 -42.12
CA ILE A 204 5.27 -5.91 -41.10
C ILE A 204 3.89 -5.48 -41.64
N LEU A 205 3.85 -4.41 -42.43
CA LEU A 205 2.63 -3.92 -43.10
C LEU A 205 2.14 -4.85 -44.20
N ALA A 206 3.05 -5.40 -45.01
CA ALA A 206 2.72 -6.29 -46.14
C ALA A 206 2.27 -7.69 -45.69
N GLU A 207 2.79 -8.20 -44.57
CA GLU A 207 2.41 -9.52 -44.01
C GLU A 207 1.12 -9.48 -43.16
N ASN A 208 0.40 -8.35 -43.12
CA ASN A 208 -0.89 -8.17 -42.45
C ASN A 208 -0.87 -8.50 -40.94
N LYS A 209 0.22 -8.16 -40.24
CA LYS A 209 0.39 -8.35 -38.79
C LYS A 209 0.17 -7.07 -37.97
N ASP A 210 -0.32 -6.01 -38.59
CA ASP A 210 -0.27 -4.64 -38.07
C ASP A 210 -1.59 -4.19 -37.40
N THR A 211 -1.99 -4.97 -36.39
CA THR A 211 -3.11 -4.62 -35.50
C THR A 211 -2.85 -3.29 -34.80
N LEU A 212 -3.90 -2.57 -34.40
CA LEU A 212 -3.78 -1.36 -33.57
C LEU A 212 -2.98 -1.64 -32.29
N LEU A 213 -3.11 -2.84 -31.73
CA LEU A 213 -2.25 -3.30 -30.63
C LEU A 213 -0.76 -3.32 -31.01
N GLY A 214 -0.41 -3.85 -32.18
CA GLY A 214 0.97 -3.88 -32.68
C GLY A 214 1.56 -2.49 -32.87
N GLN A 215 0.78 -1.56 -33.44
CA GLN A 215 1.21 -0.19 -33.68
C GLN A 215 1.30 0.66 -32.40
N LEU A 216 0.38 0.45 -31.46
CA LEU A 216 0.47 1.06 -30.13
C LEU A 216 1.70 0.57 -29.36
N ASN A 217 2.04 -0.72 -29.46
CA ASN A 217 3.25 -1.26 -28.84
C ASN A 217 4.53 -0.69 -29.47
N LYS A 218 4.59 -0.58 -30.80
CA LYS A 218 5.70 0.10 -31.51
C LYS A 218 5.84 1.55 -31.06
N PHE A 219 4.73 2.28 -30.97
CA PHE A 219 4.73 3.67 -30.54
C PHE A 219 5.18 3.83 -29.08
N VAL A 220 4.70 2.98 -28.18
CA VAL A 220 5.16 2.91 -26.78
C VAL A 220 6.67 2.66 -26.68
N SER A 221 7.20 1.75 -27.50
CA SER A 221 8.65 1.48 -27.56
C SER A 221 9.43 2.68 -28.08
N ALA A 222 8.92 3.37 -29.10
CA ALA A 222 9.54 4.57 -29.63
C ALA A 222 9.50 5.74 -28.62
N LEU A 223 8.41 5.91 -27.88
CA LEU A 223 8.33 6.87 -26.78
C LEU A 223 9.31 6.54 -25.66
N ALA A 224 9.51 5.25 -25.35
CA ALA A 224 10.50 4.80 -24.37
C ALA A 224 11.91 5.17 -24.81
N TYR A 225 12.27 4.83 -26.05
CA TYR A 225 13.57 5.10 -26.64
C TYR A 225 13.88 6.61 -26.65
N ASN A 226 12.89 7.44 -26.96
CA ASN A 226 13.06 8.90 -27.01
C ASN A 226 12.78 9.62 -25.68
N SER A 227 12.62 8.89 -24.59
CA SER A 227 12.41 9.48 -23.25
C SER A 227 13.71 9.68 -22.49
N ALA A 228 13.63 10.36 -21.34
CA ALA A 228 14.71 10.49 -20.35
C ALA A 228 15.33 9.15 -19.88
N LYS A 229 14.65 8.02 -20.13
CA LYS A 229 15.14 6.67 -19.78
C LYS A 229 16.05 6.06 -20.85
N ALA A 230 16.24 6.73 -21.99
CA ALA A 230 17.11 6.28 -23.08
C ALA A 230 17.84 7.48 -23.72
N ILE A 231 17.47 7.91 -24.94
CA ILE A 231 18.21 8.96 -25.67
C ILE A 231 17.65 10.38 -25.51
N GLY A 232 16.55 10.56 -24.77
CA GLY A 232 15.97 11.87 -24.46
C GLY A 232 16.35 12.42 -23.08
N TYR A 233 15.82 13.58 -22.74
CA TYR A 233 15.93 14.25 -21.43
C TYR A 233 14.54 14.49 -20.83
N GLU A 234 14.46 14.87 -19.55
CA GLU A 234 13.16 15.12 -18.89
C GLU A 234 12.40 16.31 -19.51
N GLU A 235 13.15 17.31 -19.98
CA GLU A 235 12.62 18.55 -20.56
C GLU A 235 12.56 18.52 -22.10
N SER A 236 13.17 17.51 -22.73
CA SER A 236 13.36 17.44 -24.18
C SER A 236 13.33 15.99 -24.65
N ALA A 237 12.44 15.66 -25.59
CA ALA A 237 12.48 14.36 -26.24
C ALA A 237 13.78 14.15 -27.04
N GLY A 238 14.22 12.90 -27.17
CA GLY A 238 15.28 12.55 -28.12
C GLY A 238 14.91 12.99 -29.55
N GLU A 239 15.91 13.20 -30.43
CA GLU A 239 15.69 13.79 -31.76
C GLU A 239 14.67 13.00 -32.61
N GLY A 240 14.55 11.69 -32.41
CA GLY A 240 13.58 10.83 -33.08
C GLY A 240 12.16 10.86 -32.49
N GLY A 241 11.94 11.56 -31.38
CA GLY A 241 10.70 11.54 -30.62
C GLY A 241 9.53 12.18 -31.34
N TYR A 242 9.78 13.33 -31.99
CA TYR A 242 8.78 13.98 -32.84
C TYR A 242 8.46 13.13 -34.07
N THR A 243 9.49 12.53 -34.68
CA THR A 243 9.34 11.60 -35.82
C THR A 243 8.47 10.40 -35.43
N ALA A 244 8.66 9.84 -34.24
CA ALA A 244 7.84 8.74 -33.73
C ALA A 244 6.36 9.15 -33.55
N ILE A 245 6.09 10.33 -33.00
CA ILE A 245 4.72 10.87 -32.89
C ILE A 245 4.12 11.06 -34.29
N VAL A 246 4.83 11.72 -35.19
CA VAL A 246 4.35 11.96 -36.56
C VAL A 246 4.05 10.63 -37.28
N ASN A 247 4.93 9.65 -37.16
CA ASN A 247 4.76 8.34 -37.80
C ASN A 247 3.56 7.57 -37.24
N PHE A 248 3.38 7.59 -35.92
CA PHE A 248 2.20 6.97 -35.32
C PHE A 248 0.91 7.72 -35.65
N MET A 249 0.92 9.06 -35.67
CA MET A 249 -0.28 9.85 -36.00
C MET A 249 -0.73 9.66 -37.44
N LYS A 250 0.19 9.39 -38.38
CA LYS A 250 -0.16 9.00 -39.75
C LYS A 250 -0.98 7.70 -39.79
N TYR A 251 -0.62 6.71 -38.97
CA TYR A 251 -1.39 5.48 -38.78
C TYR A 251 -2.73 5.76 -38.10
N TRP A 252 -2.70 6.49 -36.98
CA TRP A 252 -3.87 6.81 -36.17
C TRP A 252 -4.95 7.56 -36.94
N ASP A 253 -4.57 8.58 -37.72
CA ASP A 253 -5.49 9.39 -38.53
C ASP A 253 -6.06 8.60 -39.74
N SER A 254 -5.58 7.38 -39.99
CA SER A 254 -6.07 6.48 -41.05
C SER A 254 -7.06 5.41 -40.56
N LEU A 255 -7.25 5.28 -39.24
CA LEU A 255 -8.20 4.35 -38.63
C LEU A 255 -9.62 4.92 -38.61
N ASP A 256 -10.61 4.03 -38.68
CA ASP A 256 -11.98 4.40 -38.33
C ASP A 256 -12.11 4.39 -36.80
N ILE A 257 -12.41 5.56 -36.23
CA ILE A 257 -12.33 5.81 -34.79
C ILE A 257 -13.51 5.14 -34.05
N ALA A 258 -14.57 4.76 -34.77
CA ALA A 258 -15.81 4.22 -34.21
C ALA A 258 -15.61 2.98 -33.31
N ASP A 259 -14.61 2.15 -33.60
CA ASP A 259 -14.36 0.88 -32.90
C ASP A 259 -13.27 0.97 -31.81
N ILE A 260 -12.60 2.12 -31.67
CA ILE A 260 -11.48 2.29 -30.74
C ILE A 260 -11.97 2.67 -29.33
N PRO A 261 -11.45 2.06 -28.25
CA PRO A 261 -11.80 2.45 -26.88
C PRO A 261 -11.52 3.93 -26.58
N SER A 262 -12.50 4.65 -26.03
CA SER A 262 -12.40 6.08 -25.68
C SER A 262 -11.15 6.46 -24.86
N PRO A 263 -10.71 5.66 -23.86
CA PRO A 263 -9.49 5.99 -23.11
C PRO A 263 -8.21 6.02 -23.96
N ILE A 264 -8.13 5.20 -25.02
CA ILE A 264 -6.99 5.23 -25.96
C ILE A 264 -7.05 6.53 -26.77
N ILE A 265 -8.24 6.91 -27.24
CA ILE A 265 -8.45 8.14 -28.03
C ILE A 265 -8.03 9.38 -27.24
N GLU A 266 -8.44 9.47 -25.97
CA GLU A 266 -8.11 10.58 -25.08
C GLU A 266 -6.60 10.74 -24.88
N GLU A 267 -5.89 9.64 -24.60
CA GLU A 267 -4.45 9.68 -24.35
C GLU A 267 -3.64 9.99 -25.63
N ILE A 268 -4.01 9.40 -26.78
CA ILE A 268 -3.36 9.69 -28.05
C ILE A 268 -3.57 11.14 -28.46
N ASN A 269 -4.77 11.70 -28.29
CA ASN A 269 -5.04 13.12 -28.57
C ASN A 269 -4.25 14.05 -27.63
N LEU A 270 -4.09 13.67 -26.37
CA LEU A 270 -3.24 14.40 -25.43
C LEU A 270 -1.78 14.40 -25.91
N ILE A 271 -1.23 13.25 -26.32
CA ILE A 271 0.13 13.14 -26.87
C ILE A 271 0.27 13.97 -28.17
N LYS A 272 -0.72 13.93 -29.06
CA LYS A 272 -0.76 14.75 -30.30
C LYS A 272 -0.71 16.25 -29.99
N ASN A 273 -1.51 16.70 -29.04
CA ASN A 273 -1.58 18.11 -28.63
C ASN A 273 -0.28 18.59 -27.96
N LEU A 274 0.34 17.73 -27.15
CA LEU A 274 1.61 18.02 -26.50
C LEU A 274 2.78 18.05 -27.50
N GLY A 275 2.75 17.19 -28.53
CA GLY A 275 3.76 17.19 -29.60
C GLY A 275 3.67 18.38 -30.55
N SER A 276 2.52 19.07 -30.63
CA SER A 276 2.27 20.13 -31.61
C SER A 276 2.69 21.54 -31.14
N ASP A 277 2.99 21.72 -29.85
CA ASP A 277 3.24 23.03 -29.24
C ASP A 277 4.59 23.06 -28.51
N LYS A 278 5.63 23.55 -29.20
CA LYS A 278 7.00 23.65 -28.67
C LYS A 278 7.11 24.55 -27.43
N THR A 279 6.10 25.37 -27.13
CA THR A 279 6.12 26.33 -26.02
C THR A 279 5.66 25.74 -24.67
N LYS A 280 5.23 24.48 -24.65
CA LYS A 280 4.77 23.77 -23.44
C LYS A 280 5.78 22.78 -22.84
N MET A 281 7.01 22.73 -23.36
CA MET A 281 8.09 21.89 -22.82
C MET A 281 8.60 22.48 -21.49
N GLY A 282 8.37 21.75 -20.40
CA GLY A 282 8.72 22.14 -19.02
C GLY A 282 7.77 21.60 -17.93
N ASN A 283 6.66 20.96 -18.31
CA ASN A 283 5.75 20.30 -17.37
C ASN A 283 5.96 18.78 -17.40
N ILE A 284 6.09 18.11 -16.24
CA ILE A 284 6.22 16.64 -16.15
C ILE A 284 5.08 15.88 -16.86
N ALA A 285 3.94 16.55 -17.08
CA ALA A 285 2.82 16.04 -17.86
C ALA A 285 3.15 15.83 -19.35
N SER A 286 4.12 16.55 -19.92
CA SER A 286 4.61 16.38 -21.30
C SER A 286 5.73 15.35 -21.44
N CYS A 287 6.24 14.78 -20.34
CA CYS A 287 7.30 13.79 -20.39
C CYS A 287 6.84 12.50 -21.08
N PHE A 288 7.60 12.04 -22.07
CA PHE A 288 7.31 10.81 -22.81
C PHE A 288 7.28 9.57 -21.93
N SER A 289 8.08 9.51 -20.87
CA SER A 289 8.01 8.40 -19.91
C SER A 289 6.66 8.36 -19.19
N THR A 290 6.12 9.51 -18.78
CA THR A 290 4.83 9.59 -18.08
C THR A 290 3.68 9.19 -19.01
N ARG A 291 3.67 9.73 -20.24
CA ARG A 291 2.63 9.41 -21.25
C ARG A 291 2.67 7.93 -21.65
N ARG A 292 3.88 7.35 -21.76
CA ARG A 292 4.09 5.92 -22.04
C ARG A 292 3.44 5.02 -20.99
N GLU A 293 3.65 5.28 -19.70
CA GLU A 293 3.10 4.45 -18.61
C GLU A 293 1.56 4.48 -18.57
N VAL A 294 0.99 5.66 -18.79
CA VAL A 294 -0.46 5.84 -18.90
C VAL A 294 -1.00 5.06 -20.11
N LEU A 295 -0.37 5.21 -21.27
CA LEU A 295 -0.77 4.51 -22.50
C LEU A 295 -0.65 2.97 -22.37
N LEU A 296 0.42 2.46 -21.77
CA LEU A 296 0.63 1.03 -21.49
C LEU A 296 -0.48 0.46 -20.59
N THR A 297 -0.84 1.19 -19.53
CA THR A 297 -1.91 0.79 -18.61
C THR A 297 -3.24 0.66 -19.35
N ILE A 298 -3.53 1.58 -20.27
CA ILE A 298 -4.76 1.59 -21.06
C ILE A 298 -4.75 0.46 -22.12
N ILE A 299 -3.61 0.25 -22.80
CA ILE A 299 -3.42 -0.84 -23.78
C ILE A 299 -3.69 -2.21 -23.14
N ASN A 300 -3.10 -2.47 -21.97
CA ASN A 300 -3.23 -3.76 -21.29
C ASN A 300 -4.68 -4.09 -20.93
N LYS A 301 -5.49 -3.09 -20.57
CA LYS A 301 -6.92 -3.27 -20.26
C LYS A 301 -7.80 -3.54 -21.49
N ASN A 302 -7.33 -3.22 -22.69
CA ASN A 302 -8.11 -3.30 -23.93
C ASN A 302 -7.48 -4.22 -24.98
N ARG A 303 -6.52 -5.05 -24.57
CA ARG A 303 -5.61 -5.79 -25.46
C ARG A 303 -6.32 -6.64 -26.52
N GLU A 304 -7.34 -7.41 -26.14
CA GLU A 304 -8.08 -8.29 -27.06
C GLU A 304 -8.82 -7.50 -28.14
N LYS A 305 -9.48 -6.40 -27.75
CA LYS A 305 -10.21 -5.51 -28.66
C LYS A 305 -9.26 -4.76 -29.59
N LEU A 306 -8.09 -4.34 -29.10
CA LEU A 306 -7.07 -3.66 -29.91
C LEU A 306 -6.36 -4.63 -30.88
N ALA A 307 -6.27 -5.91 -30.55
CA ALA A 307 -5.71 -6.94 -31.42
C ALA A 307 -6.64 -7.30 -32.59
N SER A 308 -7.95 -7.04 -32.48
CA SER A 308 -8.92 -7.26 -33.56
C SER A 308 -9.09 -6.07 -34.51
N ILE A 309 -8.54 -4.90 -34.19
CA ILE A 309 -8.65 -3.69 -35.01
C ILE A 309 -7.47 -3.66 -35.99
N ASN A 310 -7.76 -3.83 -37.26
CA ASN A 310 -6.81 -3.70 -38.37
C ASN A 310 -7.16 -2.48 -39.24
N LEU A 311 -6.20 -2.00 -40.02
CA LEU A 311 -6.48 -1.05 -41.09
C LEU A 311 -7.47 -1.68 -42.08
N ASN A 312 -8.49 -0.93 -42.50
CA ASN A 312 -9.26 -1.33 -43.68
C ASN A 312 -8.33 -1.33 -44.91
N GLY A 313 -8.64 -2.12 -45.95
CA GLY A 313 -7.72 -2.33 -47.09
C GLY A 313 -7.22 -1.03 -47.75
N LYS A 314 -8.03 0.04 -47.76
CA LYS A 314 -7.64 1.35 -48.30
C LYS A 314 -6.65 2.12 -47.42
N ALA A 315 -6.75 1.99 -46.10
CA ALA A 315 -5.82 2.62 -45.16
C ALA A 315 -4.46 1.91 -45.14
N GLN A 316 -4.44 0.58 -45.30
CA GLN A 316 -3.22 -0.21 -45.46
C GLN A 316 -2.47 0.16 -46.75
N GLU A 317 -3.16 0.30 -47.88
CA GLU A 317 -2.57 0.79 -49.14
C GLU A 317 -1.94 2.19 -48.98
N LYS A 318 -2.59 3.09 -48.24
CA LYS A 318 -2.06 4.43 -47.95
C LYS A 318 -0.81 4.38 -47.06
N GLN A 319 -0.80 3.53 -46.04
CA GLN A 319 0.34 3.36 -45.13
C GLN A 319 1.55 2.75 -45.88
N ILE A 320 1.30 1.73 -46.70
CA ILE A 320 2.31 1.12 -47.57
C ILE A 320 2.88 2.19 -48.51
N SER A 321 2.05 3.03 -49.13
CA SER A 321 2.50 4.14 -49.97
C SER A 321 3.38 5.15 -49.21
N ILE A 322 3.06 5.48 -47.95
CA ILE A 322 3.89 6.36 -47.11
C ILE A 322 5.26 5.71 -46.83
N VAL A 323 5.27 4.44 -46.43
CA VAL A 323 6.51 3.71 -46.13
C VAL A 323 7.38 3.57 -47.38
N LEU A 324 6.78 3.30 -48.55
CA LEU A 324 7.47 3.30 -49.83
C LEU A 324 8.06 4.67 -50.18
N ASN A 325 7.35 5.77 -49.91
CA ASN A 325 7.89 7.11 -50.12
C ASN A 325 9.09 7.39 -49.21
N VAL A 326 9.00 7.08 -47.91
CA VAL A 326 10.12 7.25 -46.96
C VAL A 326 11.31 6.40 -47.39
N PHE A 327 11.08 5.16 -47.82
CA PHE A 327 12.13 4.28 -48.32
C PHE A 327 12.81 4.86 -49.56
N ASN A 328 12.04 5.34 -50.53
CA ASN A 328 12.56 5.94 -51.76
C ASN A 328 13.33 7.23 -51.47
N GLU A 329 12.84 8.07 -50.54
CA GLU A 329 13.53 9.28 -50.10
C GLU A 329 14.85 8.96 -49.39
N ALA A 330 14.86 8.01 -48.46
CA ALA A 330 16.05 7.56 -47.74
C ALA A 330 17.08 6.95 -48.70
N THR A 331 16.62 6.14 -49.65
CA THR A 331 17.46 5.53 -50.68
C THR A 331 18.08 6.58 -51.59
N ALA A 332 17.27 7.50 -52.13
CA ALA A 332 17.76 8.60 -52.97
C ALA A 332 18.71 9.53 -52.20
N HIS A 333 18.48 9.72 -50.90
CA HIS A 333 19.36 10.48 -50.04
C HIS A 333 20.72 9.81 -49.85
N LEU A 334 20.73 8.51 -49.56
CA LEU A 334 21.96 7.71 -49.45
C LEU A 334 22.72 7.69 -50.79
N GLU A 335 22.05 7.43 -51.92
CA GLU A 335 22.68 7.46 -53.25
C GLU A 335 23.32 8.81 -53.55
N ARG A 336 22.65 9.91 -53.22
CA ARG A 336 23.19 11.26 -53.38
C ARG A 336 24.44 11.46 -52.52
N HIS A 337 24.41 11.06 -51.24
CA HIS A 337 25.55 11.18 -50.34
C HIS A 337 26.75 10.35 -50.80
N LEU A 338 26.52 9.16 -51.35
CA LEU A 338 27.56 8.32 -51.95
C LEU A 338 28.15 8.99 -53.19
N ASN A 339 27.31 9.43 -54.14
CA ASN A 339 27.76 10.07 -55.39
C ASN A 339 28.48 11.41 -55.16
N GLU A 340 28.04 12.21 -54.18
CA GLU A 340 28.66 13.48 -53.81
C GLU A 340 29.89 13.31 -52.89
N LYS A 341 30.26 12.08 -52.52
CA LYS A 341 31.34 11.77 -51.57
C LYS A 341 31.19 12.45 -50.20
N LYS A 342 29.94 12.58 -49.73
CA LYS A 342 29.58 13.16 -48.43
C LYS A 342 29.17 12.13 -47.39
N TYR A 343 29.13 10.85 -47.76
CA TYR A 343 28.82 9.76 -46.85
C TYR A 343 29.89 9.62 -45.76
N SER A 344 29.48 9.38 -44.51
CA SER A 344 30.36 9.31 -43.33
C SER A 344 29.95 8.20 -42.35
N GLY A 345 29.70 7.00 -42.87
CA GLY A 345 29.47 5.82 -42.05
C GLY A 345 30.77 5.18 -41.53
N CYS A 346 30.66 4.36 -40.48
CA CYS A 346 31.77 3.55 -39.98
C CYS A 346 31.29 2.26 -39.30
N ASP A 347 32.11 1.21 -39.37
CA ASP A 347 31.81 -0.07 -38.72
C ASP A 347 31.80 0.07 -37.20
N GLN A 348 30.64 -0.20 -36.58
CA GLN A 348 30.51 -0.28 -35.12
C GLN A 348 31.02 -1.64 -34.62
N ARG A 349 32.35 -1.78 -34.53
CA ARG A 349 33.03 -2.99 -34.02
C ARG A 349 33.55 -2.78 -32.61
N GLY A 350 33.54 -3.87 -31.83
CA GLY A 350 34.00 -3.86 -30.45
C GLY A 350 35.48 -4.18 -30.28
N ILE A 351 35.91 -4.19 -29.02
CA ILE A 351 37.23 -4.61 -28.57
C ILE A 351 37.37 -6.13 -28.70
N THR A 352 38.55 -6.60 -29.14
CA THR A 352 38.89 -8.03 -29.19
C THR A 352 40.04 -8.38 -28.25
N SER A 353 40.11 -9.62 -27.77
CA SER A 353 41.23 -10.09 -26.94
C SER A 353 42.57 -9.98 -27.65
N LYS A 354 42.59 -10.16 -28.98
CA LYS A 354 43.78 -10.01 -29.85
C LYS A 354 44.38 -8.61 -29.72
N ILE A 355 43.57 -7.55 -29.82
CA ILE A 355 44.08 -6.18 -29.74
C ILE A 355 44.55 -5.84 -28.32
N ILE A 356 43.82 -6.26 -27.28
CA ILE A 356 44.21 -5.97 -25.89
C ILE A 356 45.58 -6.58 -25.59
N ASN A 357 45.76 -7.87 -25.91
CA ASN A 357 47.00 -8.59 -25.65
C ASN A 357 48.17 -8.05 -26.47
N SER A 358 47.95 -7.72 -27.75
CA SER A 358 49.00 -7.28 -28.66
C SER A 358 49.47 -5.84 -28.39
N LEU A 359 48.57 -4.99 -27.88
CA LEU A 359 48.86 -3.61 -27.52
C LEU A 359 49.28 -3.46 -26.04
N GLY A 360 49.15 -4.51 -25.23
CA GLY A 360 49.51 -4.50 -23.82
C GLY A 360 48.63 -3.57 -22.97
N VAL A 361 47.38 -3.33 -23.39
CA VAL A 361 46.47 -2.39 -22.70
C VAL A 361 45.81 -3.09 -21.53
N ASN A 362 46.53 -3.17 -20.41
CA ASN A 362 45.96 -3.72 -19.19
C ASN A 362 44.85 -2.82 -18.64
N LEU A 363 43.80 -3.45 -18.10
CA LEU A 363 42.81 -2.74 -17.29
C LEU A 363 43.47 -2.38 -15.95
N GLU A 364 43.99 -1.17 -15.87
CA GLU A 364 44.52 -0.58 -14.63
C GLU A 364 43.44 0.33 -14.04
N CYS A 365 42.82 -0.17 -12.96
CA CYS A 365 41.93 0.61 -12.11
C CYS A 365 42.32 0.36 -10.65
N ASN A 366 42.55 1.43 -9.91
CA ASN A 366 42.93 1.36 -8.49
C ASN A 366 41.76 1.73 -7.57
N ASN A 367 40.71 2.33 -8.11
CA ASN A 367 39.55 2.79 -7.36
C ASN A 367 38.28 2.74 -8.23
N ILE A 368 37.13 2.94 -7.58
CA ILE A 368 35.82 2.87 -8.22
C ILE A 368 35.60 3.95 -9.28
N ILE A 369 36.14 5.15 -9.11
CA ILE A 369 35.96 6.27 -10.05
C ILE A 369 36.64 5.94 -11.39
N GLU A 370 37.87 5.43 -11.33
CA GLU A 370 38.60 4.95 -12.50
C GLU A 370 37.87 3.78 -13.17
N LEU A 371 37.41 2.80 -12.40
CA LEU A 371 36.67 1.65 -12.94
C LEU A 371 35.41 2.09 -13.68
N THR A 372 34.58 2.93 -13.06
CA THR A 372 33.35 3.44 -13.66
C THR A 372 33.64 4.25 -14.94
N ALA A 373 34.64 5.13 -14.91
CA ALA A 373 35.04 5.90 -16.09
C ALA A 373 35.56 5.02 -17.24
N LEU A 374 36.25 3.92 -16.91
CA LEU A 374 36.73 2.95 -17.90
C LEU A 374 35.61 2.12 -18.52
N LEU A 375 34.64 1.68 -17.71
CA LEU A 375 33.52 0.86 -18.17
C LEU A 375 32.43 1.68 -18.89
N LYS A 376 32.43 3.00 -18.73
CA LYS A 376 31.48 3.90 -19.41
C LYS A 376 31.72 3.89 -20.92
N GLY A 377 30.72 3.42 -21.66
CA GLY A 377 30.79 3.30 -23.13
C GLY A 377 31.35 1.95 -23.62
N ILE A 378 31.60 1.00 -22.72
CA ILE A 378 31.91 -0.39 -23.06
C ILE A 378 30.62 -1.21 -23.05
N SER A 379 30.43 -2.07 -24.05
CA SER A 379 29.28 -2.98 -24.12
C SER A 379 29.38 -4.14 -23.11
N ALA A 380 28.23 -4.71 -22.75
CA ALA A 380 28.14 -5.89 -21.89
C ALA A 380 29.06 -7.05 -22.34
N ARG A 381 29.10 -7.33 -23.65
CA ARG A 381 29.94 -8.39 -24.23
C ARG A 381 31.44 -8.10 -24.04
N GLU A 382 31.85 -6.85 -24.21
CA GLU A 382 33.25 -6.45 -24.03
C GLU A 382 33.68 -6.49 -22.57
N VAL A 383 32.79 -6.15 -21.63
CA VAL A 383 33.07 -6.32 -20.20
C VAL A 383 33.35 -7.78 -19.85
N LEU A 384 32.57 -8.72 -20.38
CA LEU A 384 32.84 -10.14 -20.16
C LEU A 384 34.21 -10.55 -20.74
N LEU A 385 34.55 -10.10 -21.95
CA LEU A 385 35.86 -10.34 -22.54
C LEU A 385 37.01 -9.77 -21.69
N LEU A 386 36.80 -8.61 -21.06
CA LEU A 386 37.78 -8.01 -20.14
C LEU A 386 37.94 -8.84 -18.87
N CYS A 387 36.84 -9.35 -18.32
CA CYS A 387 36.86 -10.20 -17.12
C CYS A 387 37.56 -11.55 -17.36
N ASP A 388 37.51 -12.07 -18.59
CA ASP A 388 38.23 -13.30 -18.99
C ASP A 388 39.75 -13.12 -19.09
N LEU A 389 40.24 -11.87 -19.10
CA LEU A 389 41.67 -11.60 -19.08
C LEU A 389 42.26 -11.92 -17.70
N LYS A 390 43.48 -12.46 -17.72
CA LYS A 390 44.19 -12.91 -16.53
C LYS A 390 44.27 -11.80 -15.47
N ASP A 391 43.83 -12.12 -14.26
CA ASP A 391 43.83 -11.26 -13.06
C ASP A 391 42.92 -10.02 -13.14
N THR A 392 42.11 -9.84 -14.19
CA THR A 392 41.22 -8.67 -14.32
C THR A 392 40.06 -8.72 -13.33
N SER A 393 39.40 -9.87 -13.12
CA SER A 393 38.32 -10.02 -12.13
C SER A 393 38.77 -9.54 -10.73
N LYS A 394 39.97 -9.97 -10.30
CA LYS A 394 40.59 -9.58 -9.03
C LYS A 394 40.90 -8.09 -8.96
N LYS A 395 41.33 -7.46 -10.07
CA LYS A 395 41.56 -6.02 -10.12
C LYS A 395 40.24 -5.25 -10.00
N ILE A 396 39.21 -5.68 -10.70
CA ILE A 396 37.85 -5.10 -10.60
C ILE A 396 37.35 -5.21 -9.16
N VAL A 397 37.47 -6.38 -8.54
CA VAL A 397 37.07 -6.58 -7.13
C VAL A 397 37.85 -5.69 -6.17
N ARG A 398 39.16 -5.52 -6.37
CA ARG A 398 39.98 -4.58 -5.57
C ARG A 398 39.58 -3.12 -5.78
N ALA A 399 39.24 -2.73 -7.00
CA ALA A 399 38.80 -1.37 -7.31
C ALA A 399 37.42 -1.07 -6.70
N ILE A 400 36.50 -2.05 -6.69
CA ILE A 400 35.23 -1.95 -5.97
C ILE A 400 35.49 -1.92 -4.47
N SER A 401 36.28 -2.83 -3.91
CA SER A 401 36.74 -2.88 -2.50
C SER A 401 35.67 -3.07 -1.40
N ASN A 402 34.47 -2.51 -1.55
CA ASN A 402 33.43 -2.47 -0.53
C ASN A 402 32.02 -2.32 -1.15
N VAL A 403 30.99 -2.44 -0.30
CA VAL A 403 29.57 -2.42 -0.71
C VAL A 403 29.09 -1.06 -1.18
N GLU A 404 29.57 0.04 -0.60
CA GLU A 404 29.21 1.40 -1.02
C GLU A 404 29.61 1.62 -2.49
N ASN A 405 30.78 1.12 -2.87
CA ASN A 405 31.26 1.18 -4.24
C ASN A 405 30.49 0.24 -5.19
N VAL A 406 29.91 -0.87 -4.71
CA VAL A 406 28.96 -1.69 -5.50
C VAL A 406 27.71 -0.87 -5.83
N ILE A 407 27.19 -0.13 -4.84
CA ILE A 407 26.02 0.73 -5.02
C ILE A 407 26.34 1.87 -6.00
N LEU A 408 27.49 2.53 -5.85
CA LEU A 408 27.94 3.58 -6.77
C LEU A 408 28.11 3.07 -8.20
N LEU A 409 28.66 1.86 -8.37
CA LEU A 409 28.80 1.23 -9.68
C LEU A 409 27.42 1.02 -10.33
N ALA A 410 26.45 0.55 -9.55
CA ALA A 410 25.11 0.30 -10.03
C ALA A 410 24.33 1.59 -10.38
N THR A 411 24.66 2.72 -9.76
CA THR A 411 24.03 4.01 -10.12
C THR A 411 24.59 4.62 -11.41
N GLU A 412 25.82 4.27 -11.79
CA GLU A 412 26.54 4.89 -12.90
C GLU A 412 26.54 4.06 -14.19
N LEU A 413 26.34 2.74 -14.09
CA LEU A 413 26.35 1.83 -15.22
C LEU A 413 24.93 1.43 -15.65
N SER A 414 24.78 1.03 -16.92
CA SER A 414 23.55 0.42 -17.39
C SER A 414 23.38 -0.99 -16.82
N ASP A 415 22.13 -1.45 -16.69
CA ASP A 415 21.78 -2.75 -16.13
C ASP A 415 22.48 -3.92 -16.87
N GLU A 416 22.65 -3.85 -18.19
CA GLU A 416 23.35 -4.88 -18.98
C GLU A 416 24.86 -4.96 -18.65
N VAL A 417 25.49 -3.80 -18.50
CA VAL A 417 26.91 -3.70 -18.16
C VAL A 417 27.12 -4.13 -16.71
N LEU A 418 26.28 -3.66 -15.78
CA LEU A 418 26.31 -4.06 -14.37
C LEU A 418 26.19 -5.58 -14.21
N LYS A 419 25.22 -6.19 -14.91
CA LYS A 419 25.04 -7.65 -14.94
C LYS A 419 26.31 -8.36 -15.41
N SER A 420 26.93 -7.86 -16.48
CA SER A 420 28.17 -8.42 -17.03
C SER A 420 29.36 -8.29 -16.08
N VAL A 421 29.48 -7.17 -15.37
CA VAL A 421 30.48 -7.01 -14.31
C VAL A 421 30.27 -8.05 -13.22
N PHE A 422 29.05 -8.16 -12.68
CA PHE A 422 28.74 -9.13 -11.61
C PHE A 422 28.98 -10.57 -12.04
N LEU A 423 28.65 -10.93 -13.29
CA LEU A 423 28.96 -12.24 -13.86
C LEU A 423 30.47 -12.48 -13.90
N GLY A 424 31.25 -11.52 -14.40
CA GLY A 424 32.70 -11.62 -14.50
C GLY A 424 33.42 -11.69 -13.14
N ILE A 425 32.83 -11.13 -12.08
CA ILE A 425 33.41 -11.18 -10.73
C ILE A 425 32.71 -12.16 -9.79
N LYS A 426 31.75 -12.97 -10.27
CA LYS A 426 30.88 -13.81 -9.43
C LYS A 426 31.65 -14.64 -8.39
N ASN A 427 32.79 -15.19 -8.78
CA ASN A 427 33.59 -16.07 -7.92
C ASN A 427 34.40 -15.31 -6.85
N ASP A 428 34.71 -14.04 -7.10
CA ASP A 428 35.55 -13.20 -6.24
C ASP A 428 34.71 -12.17 -5.44
N ILE A 429 33.41 -12.01 -5.75
CA ILE A 429 32.54 -10.98 -5.16
C ILE A 429 32.29 -11.17 -3.66
N THR A 430 32.50 -12.37 -3.14
CA THR A 430 32.43 -12.67 -1.70
C THR A 430 33.50 -11.91 -0.90
N ASP A 431 34.57 -11.45 -1.55
CA ASP A 431 35.56 -10.57 -0.93
C ASP A 431 34.99 -9.18 -0.61
N ILE A 432 33.89 -8.79 -1.27
CA ILE A 432 33.20 -7.51 -1.08
C ILE A 432 31.95 -7.71 -0.22
N ILE A 433 31.10 -8.67 -0.59
CA ILE A 433 29.83 -8.96 0.07
C ILE A 433 30.07 -10.09 1.06
N ARG A 434 30.37 -9.72 2.32
CA ARG A 434 30.85 -10.65 3.36
C ARG A 434 29.77 -11.01 4.38
N SER A 435 28.73 -10.22 4.46
CA SER A 435 27.74 -10.29 5.52
C SER A 435 26.33 -10.08 5.00
N ILE A 436 25.36 -10.42 5.84
CA ILE A 436 23.97 -10.07 5.60
C ILE A 436 23.74 -8.55 5.52
N ALA A 437 24.47 -7.76 6.32
CA ALA A 437 24.32 -6.32 6.31
C ALA A 437 24.63 -5.74 4.94
N ASP A 438 25.57 -6.37 4.22
CA ASP A 438 25.97 -6.02 2.86
C ASP A 438 24.84 -6.30 1.87
N PHE A 439 24.26 -7.51 1.88
CA PHE A 439 23.11 -7.83 1.03
C PHE A 439 21.92 -6.92 1.32
N ARG A 440 21.63 -6.65 2.60
CA ARG A 440 20.55 -5.75 3.00
C ARG A 440 20.80 -4.33 2.47
N ALA A 441 22.03 -3.80 2.61
CA ALA A 441 22.39 -2.48 2.09
C ALA A 441 22.21 -2.41 0.56
N ILE A 442 22.67 -3.43 -0.16
CA ILE A 442 22.52 -3.55 -1.62
C ILE A 442 21.03 -3.55 -2.01
N PHE A 443 20.21 -4.44 -1.45
CA PHE A 443 18.78 -4.51 -1.79
C PHE A 443 18.01 -3.25 -1.40
N ILE A 444 18.41 -2.54 -0.34
CA ILE A 444 17.81 -1.26 0.03
C ILE A 444 18.14 -0.19 -1.01
N ALA A 445 19.41 -0.08 -1.43
CA ALA A 445 19.87 0.99 -2.29
C ALA A 445 19.50 0.81 -3.77
N LEU A 446 19.55 -0.42 -4.29
CA LEU A 446 19.33 -0.70 -5.71
C LEU A 446 17.84 -0.66 -6.10
N ASN A 447 17.53 -0.38 -7.37
CA ASN A 447 16.14 -0.46 -7.86
C ASN A 447 15.72 -1.94 -8.11
N SER A 448 14.47 -2.19 -8.51
CA SER A 448 13.96 -3.56 -8.69
C SER A 448 14.64 -4.35 -9.81
N SER A 449 15.01 -3.72 -10.94
CA SER A 449 15.72 -4.41 -12.05
C SER A 449 17.13 -4.78 -11.63
N GLN A 450 17.80 -3.92 -10.87
CA GLN A 450 19.12 -4.18 -10.31
C GLN A 450 19.09 -5.23 -9.21
N CYS A 451 18.06 -5.25 -8.37
CA CYS A 451 17.83 -6.33 -7.40
C CYS A 451 17.66 -7.68 -8.10
N LEU A 452 17.01 -7.72 -9.27
CA LEU A 452 16.90 -8.93 -10.08
C LEU A 452 18.27 -9.41 -10.55
N ILE A 453 19.13 -8.51 -11.02
CA ILE A 453 20.52 -8.85 -11.41
C ILE A 453 21.27 -9.50 -10.23
N VAL A 454 21.18 -8.90 -9.04
CA VAL A 454 21.80 -9.47 -7.82
C VAL A 454 21.25 -10.86 -7.54
N CYS A 455 19.93 -11.06 -7.60
CA CYS A 455 19.31 -12.37 -7.35
C CYS A 455 19.70 -13.42 -8.39
N GLU A 456 19.78 -13.06 -9.67
CA GLU A 456 20.14 -13.98 -10.76
C GLU A 456 21.61 -14.38 -10.71
N VAL A 457 22.51 -13.41 -10.56
CA VAL A 457 23.96 -13.63 -10.65
C VAL A 457 24.51 -14.20 -9.35
N LEU A 458 24.01 -13.74 -8.20
CA LEU A 458 24.49 -14.10 -6.87
C LEU A 458 23.55 -15.06 -6.13
N LYS A 459 22.74 -15.83 -6.87
CA LYS A 459 21.75 -16.76 -6.30
C LYS A 459 22.36 -17.68 -5.25
N GLU A 460 23.51 -18.27 -5.54
CA GLU A 460 24.19 -19.24 -4.65
C GLU A 460 24.66 -18.57 -3.35
N GLN A 461 25.26 -17.39 -3.46
CA GLN A 461 25.72 -16.59 -2.32
C GLN A 461 24.53 -16.13 -1.47
N LEU A 462 23.46 -15.66 -2.10
CA LEU A 462 22.22 -15.30 -1.41
C LEU A 462 21.66 -16.51 -0.66
N LEU A 463 21.52 -17.67 -1.32
CA LEU A 463 21.00 -18.89 -0.71
C LEU A 463 21.84 -19.37 0.47
N SER A 464 23.18 -19.25 0.39
CA SER A 464 24.07 -19.63 1.49
C SER A 464 23.84 -18.82 2.76
N ILE A 465 23.45 -17.55 2.63
CA ILE A 465 23.18 -16.64 3.76
C ILE A 465 21.74 -16.81 4.25
N THR A 466 20.81 -17.11 3.34
CA THR A 466 19.38 -17.28 3.68
C THR A 466 19.06 -18.67 4.23
N GLU A 467 20.05 -19.56 4.41
CA GLU A 467 19.87 -20.80 5.18
C GLU A 467 19.43 -20.56 6.63
N ASP A 468 19.78 -19.40 7.20
CA ASP A 468 19.26 -18.92 8.47
C ASP A 468 18.06 -17.98 8.22
N ILE A 469 16.91 -18.34 8.77
CA ILE A 469 15.68 -17.58 8.58
C ILE A 469 15.73 -16.19 9.21
N PHE A 470 16.47 -16.02 10.31
CA PHE A 470 16.63 -14.70 10.94
C PHE A 470 17.30 -13.74 9.96
N TYR A 471 18.29 -14.24 9.22
CA TYR A 471 18.97 -13.47 8.19
C TYR A 471 18.05 -13.15 7.01
N PHE A 472 17.29 -14.14 6.53
CA PHE A 472 16.34 -13.86 5.46
C PHE A 472 15.30 -12.79 5.86
N ARG A 473 14.80 -12.84 7.10
CA ARG A 473 13.89 -11.82 7.66
C ARG A 473 14.50 -10.42 7.64
N GLU A 474 15.74 -10.29 8.12
CA GLU A 474 16.42 -9.00 8.19
C GLU A 474 16.63 -8.39 6.80
N ILE A 475 16.90 -9.21 5.77
CA ILE A 475 16.96 -8.73 4.38
C ILE A 475 15.61 -8.17 3.94
N LEU A 476 14.51 -8.86 4.22
CA LEU A 476 13.18 -8.46 3.74
C LEU A 476 12.55 -7.28 4.50
N ARG A 477 12.89 -7.09 5.78
CA ARG A 477 12.17 -6.16 6.68
C ARG A 477 11.93 -4.77 6.09
N ASP A 478 12.96 -4.19 5.48
CA ASP A 478 12.97 -2.79 5.05
C ASP A 478 12.77 -2.59 3.54
N LEU A 479 12.40 -3.66 2.82
CA LEU A 479 12.22 -3.64 1.37
C LEU A 479 10.77 -3.32 0.97
N THR A 480 10.63 -2.69 -0.20
CA THR A 480 9.33 -2.46 -0.84
C THR A 480 8.72 -3.79 -1.31
N LEU A 481 7.40 -3.83 -1.51
CA LEU A 481 6.70 -5.03 -2.00
C LEU A 481 7.23 -5.51 -3.36
N GLU A 482 7.61 -4.58 -4.24
CA GLU A 482 8.18 -4.90 -5.55
C GLU A 482 9.51 -5.65 -5.42
N LYS A 483 10.43 -5.15 -4.59
CA LYS A 483 11.72 -5.79 -4.31
C LYS A 483 11.56 -7.13 -3.60
N LYS A 484 10.65 -7.23 -2.63
CA LYS A 484 10.28 -8.49 -1.97
C LYS A 484 9.82 -9.53 -2.98
N SER A 485 9.02 -9.10 -3.96
CA SER A 485 8.54 -9.97 -5.03
C SER A 485 9.68 -10.46 -5.93
N VAL A 486 10.61 -9.59 -6.31
CA VAL A 486 11.80 -9.99 -7.09
C VAL A 486 12.61 -11.06 -6.35
N ILE A 487 12.86 -10.86 -5.06
CA ILE A 487 13.59 -11.84 -4.24
C ILE A 487 12.81 -13.16 -4.17
N PHE A 488 11.51 -13.11 -3.87
CA PHE A 488 10.65 -14.29 -3.77
C PHE A 488 10.67 -15.12 -5.07
N GLU A 489 10.48 -14.49 -6.22
CA GLU A 489 10.45 -15.19 -7.51
C GLU A 489 11.75 -15.94 -7.81
N ASN A 490 12.90 -15.44 -7.32
CA ASN A 490 14.21 -16.04 -7.54
C ASN A 490 14.55 -17.16 -6.55
N ILE A 491 13.92 -17.17 -5.36
CA ILE A 491 14.17 -18.19 -4.32
C ILE A 491 13.02 -19.19 -4.16
N LYS A 492 11.88 -19.03 -4.85
CA LYS A 492 10.67 -19.84 -4.64
C LYS A 492 10.92 -21.35 -4.76
N GLU A 493 11.80 -21.77 -5.67
CA GLU A 493 12.19 -23.18 -5.87
C GLU A 493 13.03 -23.73 -4.71
N ASN A 494 13.69 -22.84 -3.96
CA ASN A 494 14.53 -23.17 -2.81
C ASN A 494 13.76 -23.10 -1.48
N LEU A 495 12.47 -22.76 -1.47
CA LEU A 495 11.67 -22.64 -0.24
C LEU A 495 11.70 -23.92 0.61
N LEU A 496 11.78 -25.10 0.00
CA LEU A 496 11.89 -26.38 0.72
C LEU A 496 13.17 -26.49 1.57
N SER A 497 14.25 -25.85 1.13
CA SER A 497 15.54 -25.81 1.85
C SER A 497 15.56 -24.74 2.95
N ILE A 498 14.87 -23.62 2.73
CA ILE A 498 14.83 -22.48 3.66
C ILE A 498 13.83 -22.74 4.80
N ILE A 499 12.66 -23.30 4.50
CA ILE A 499 11.58 -23.57 5.46
C ILE A 499 11.88 -24.89 6.19
N LYS A 500 12.50 -24.80 7.36
CA LYS A 500 12.94 -25.93 8.18
C LYS A 500 11.94 -26.30 9.29
N ASP A 501 11.21 -25.33 9.82
CA ASP A 501 10.21 -25.46 10.88
C ASP A 501 9.01 -24.50 10.68
N PRO A 502 7.91 -24.63 11.46
CA PRO A 502 6.74 -23.74 11.37
C PRO A 502 7.05 -22.26 11.63
N TYR A 503 8.03 -21.95 12.47
CA TYR A 503 8.46 -20.58 12.71
C TYR A 503 9.08 -19.98 11.45
N SER A 504 9.91 -20.74 10.75
CA SER A 504 10.52 -20.31 9.50
C SER A 504 9.48 -20.11 8.39
N PHE A 505 8.44 -20.95 8.34
CA PHE A 505 7.28 -20.75 7.47
C PHE A 505 6.60 -19.40 7.76
N LYS A 506 6.23 -19.15 9.01
CA LYS A 506 5.57 -17.91 9.43
C LYS A 506 6.36 -16.67 9.02
N ILE A 507 7.67 -16.66 9.28
CA ILE A 507 8.52 -15.51 8.98
C ILE A 507 8.55 -15.21 7.48
N ILE A 508 8.66 -16.21 6.60
CA ILE A 508 8.63 -15.96 5.15
C ILE A 508 7.27 -15.42 4.74
N PHE A 509 6.21 -16.11 5.14
CA PHE A 509 4.84 -15.83 4.70
C PHE A 509 4.29 -14.49 5.23
N GLU A 510 4.85 -13.96 6.32
CA GLU A 510 4.54 -12.61 6.82
C GLU A 510 4.87 -11.50 5.81
N TYR A 511 5.83 -11.72 4.89
CA TYR A 511 6.26 -10.72 3.91
C TYR A 511 5.75 -10.96 2.49
N LEU A 512 4.95 -12.00 2.27
CA LEU A 512 4.42 -12.38 0.96
C LEU A 512 3.03 -11.78 0.70
N THR A 513 2.71 -11.53 -0.57
CA THR A 513 1.33 -11.22 -0.97
C THR A 513 0.45 -12.48 -0.93
N PRO A 514 -0.90 -12.35 -0.92
CA PRO A 514 -1.79 -13.51 -0.96
C PRO A 514 -1.51 -14.48 -2.14
N GLU A 515 -1.17 -13.94 -3.31
CA GLU A 515 -0.81 -14.72 -4.50
C GLU A 515 0.50 -15.50 -4.30
N GLN A 516 1.51 -14.85 -3.72
CA GLN A 516 2.80 -15.46 -3.40
C GLN A 516 2.68 -16.51 -2.31
N CYS A 517 1.84 -16.27 -1.29
CA CYS A 517 1.49 -17.27 -0.29
C CYS A 517 0.91 -18.51 -0.96
N SER A 518 0.01 -18.36 -1.94
CA SER A 518 -0.54 -19.51 -2.66
C SER A 518 0.54 -20.32 -3.38
N VAL A 519 1.43 -19.65 -4.13
CA VAL A 519 2.55 -20.30 -4.84
C VAL A 519 3.50 -20.98 -3.86
N GLY A 520 3.91 -20.28 -2.80
CA GLY A 520 4.81 -20.81 -1.77
C GLY A 520 4.21 -22.02 -1.05
N CYS A 521 2.91 -21.99 -0.74
CA CYS A 521 2.20 -23.11 -0.13
C CYS A 521 2.22 -24.36 -1.01
N GLU A 522 2.00 -24.21 -2.32
CA GLU A 522 2.04 -25.35 -3.24
C GLU A 522 3.42 -26.01 -3.28
N VAL A 523 4.50 -25.24 -3.13
CA VAL A 523 5.87 -25.76 -3.07
C VAL A 523 6.11 -26.56 -1.79
N VAL A 524 5.60 -26.11 -0.63
CA VAL A 524 5.91 -26.72 0.67
C VAL A 524 4.85 -27.68 1.22
N LYS A 525 3.71 -27.84 0.53
CA LYS A 525 2.54 -28.59 1.03
C LYS A 525 2.83 -30.00 1.54
N GLU A 526 3.73 -30.73 0.88
CA GLU A 526 4.08 -32.11 1.26
C GLU A 526 4.92 -32.16 2.54
N LYS A 527 5.69 -31.11 2.82
CA LYS A 527 6.55 -31.00 4.00
C LYS A 527 5.77 -30.52 5.24
N LEU A 528 4.76 -29.68 5.05
CA LEU A 528 3.98 -29.08 6.15
C LEU A 528 3.48 -30.08 7.21
N PRO A 529 2.84 -31.22 6.87
CA PRO A 529 2.35 -32.17 7.88
C PRO A 529 3.44 -32.85 8.71
N THR A 530 4.68 -32.87 8.21
CA THR A 530 5.84 -33.47 8.91
C THR A 530 6.49 -32.47 9.87
N MET A 531 6.38 -31.17 9.59
CA MET A 531 6.97 -30.10 10.39
C MET A 531 6.09 -29.65 11.57
N ILE A 532 4.79 -29.90 11.49
CA ILE A 532 3.82 -29.56 12.52
C ILE A 532 3.81 -30.63 13.61
N ASN A 533 4.23 -30.26 14.83
CA ASN A 533 4.33 -31.14 15.99
C ASN A 533 3.51 -30.66 17.20
N SER A 534 2.90 -29.47 17.11
CA SER A 534 2.10 -28.87 18.19
C SER A 534 0.87 -28.10 17.66
N ALA A 535 -0.04 -27.72 18.56
CA ALA A 535 -1.16 -26.85 18.23
C ALA A 535 -0.71 -25.43 17.84
N CYS A 536 0.34 -24.92 18.48
CA CYS A 536 0.96 -23.64 18.12
C CYS A 536 1.53 -23.70 16.70
N ASP A 537 2.28 -24.76 16.36
CA ASP A 537 2.84 -24.97 15.02
C ASP A 537 1.76 -24.93 13.96
N LEU A 538 0.65 -25.65 14.19
CA LEU A 538 -0.48 -25.67 13.27
C LEU A 538 -1.07 -24.26 13.12
N SER A 539 -1.25 -23.53 14.23
CA SER A 539 -1.75 -22.16 14.21
C SER A 539 -0.84 -21.20 13.44
N GLU A 540 0.48 -21.34 13.55
CA GLU A 540 1.44 -20.49 12.85
C GLU A 540 1.38 -20.69 11.33
N VAL A 541 1.02 -21.89 10.88
CA VAL A 541 0.88 -22.23 9.46
C VAL A 541 -0.49 -21.79 8.92
N ILE A 542 -1.59 -22.21 9.56
CA ILE A 542 -2.96 -22.04 9.01
C ILE A 542 -3.39 -20.58 8.81
N GLN A 543 -2.81 -19.64 9.57
CA GLN A 543 -3.16 -18.21 9.44
C GLN A 543 -2.76 -17.61 8.08
N TYR A 544 -1.86 -18.25 7.33
CA TYR A 544 -1.40 -17.81 6.00
C TYR A 544 -1.96 -18.66 4.84
N LEU A 545 -2.75 -19.69 5.16
CA LEU A 545 -3.29 -20.61 4.16
C LEU A 545 -4.70 -20.19 3.71
N THR A 546 -5.01 -20.47 2.45
CA THR A 546 -6.39 -20.37 1.95
C THR A 546 -7.31 -21.41 2.62
N PRO A 547 -8.65 -21.22 2.56
CA PRO A 547 -9.57 -22.18 3.13
C PRO A 547 -9.40 -23.62 2.60
N GLU A 548 -9.10 -23.74 1.31
CA GLU A 548 -8.86 -25.01 0.63
C GLU A 548 -7.57 -25.68 1.13
N GLN A 549 -6.46 -24.94 1.19
CA GLN A 549 -5.17 -25.42 1.68
C GLN A 549 -5.23 -25.85 3.14
N CYS A 550 -5.85 -25.04 4.00
CA CYS A 550 -6.11 -25.40 5.39
C CYS A 550 -6.88 -26.73 5.50
N THR A 551 -7.87 -26.97 4.63
CA THR A 551 -8.65 -28.22 4.63
C THR A 551 -7.77 -29.43 4.31
N VAL A 552 -6.84 -29.29 3.36
CA VAL A 552 -5.88 -30.35 2.98
C VAL A 552 -4.95 -30.68 4.15
N ILE A 553 -4.34 -29.66 4.77
CA ILE A 553 -3.43 -29.84 5.91
C ILE A 553 -4.16 -30.44 7.12
N CYS A 554 -5.36 -29.96 7.44
CA CYS A 554 -6.16 -30.51 8.55
C CYS A 554 -6.53 -31.98 8.32
N LYS A 555 -6.82 -32.39 7.08
CA LYS A 555 -7.07 -33.80 6.74
C LYS A 555 -5.81 -34.65 6.88
N ALA A 556 -4.66 -34.17 6.43
CA ALA A 556 -3.38 -34.88 6.54
C ALA A 556 -2.97 -35.08 8.02
N LEU A 557 -3.29 -34.12 8.88
CA LEU A 557 -2.98 -34.16 10.31
C LEU A 557 -4.06 -34.83 11.17
N LYS A 558 -5.16 -35.33 10.58
CA LYS A 558 -6.35 -35.82 11.30
C LYS A 558 -6.03 -36.73 12.49
N GLU A 559 -5.16 -37.73 12.28
CA GLU A 559 -4.77 -38.71 13.31
C GLU A 559 -3.83 -38.12 14.38
N LYS A 560 -3.10 -37.04 14.07
CA LYS A 560 -2.19 -36.36 15.00
C LYS A 560 -2.89 -35.28 15.82
N LEU A 561 -4.01 -34.71 15.35
CA LEU A 561 -4.74 -33.63 16.03
C LEU A 561 -5.09 -33.94 17.50
N PRO A 562 -5.57 -35.15 17.88
CA PRO A 562 -5.85 -35.47 19.28
C PRO A 562 -4.60 -35.46 20.18
N VAL A 563 -3.42 -35.69 19.60
CA VAL A 563 -2.13 -35.67 20.32
C VAL A 563 -1.64 -34.23 20.52
N PHE A 564 -1.88 -33.36 19.53
CA PHE A 564 -1.51 -31.95 19.57
C PHE A 564 -2.40 -31.14 20.53
N ILE A 565 -3.69 -31.43 20.57
CA ILE A 565 -4.68 -30.73 21.39
C ILE A 565 -4.73 -31.39 22.78
N LYS A 566 -3.89 -30.87 23.69
CA LYS A 566 -3.78 -31.36 25.08
C LYS A 566 -4.68 -30.58 26.04
N SER A 567 -5.03 -29.35 25.68
CA SER A 567 -5.84 -28.43 26.47
C SER A 567 -6.89 -27.71 25.61
N VAL A 568 -7.87 -27.07 26.24
CA VAL A 568 -8.85 -26.22 25.53
C VAL A 568 -8.17 -25.00 24.89
N SER A 569 -7.11 -24.47 25.51
CA SER A 569 -6.30 -23.40 24.93
C SER A 569 -5.69 -23.82 23.58
N ASP A 570 -5.19 -25.05 23.47
CA ASP A 570 -4.65 -25.60 22.21
C ASP A 570 -5.73 -25.65 21.12
N PHE A 571 -6.94 -26.10 21.49
CA PHE A 571 -8.10 -26.15 20.59
C PHE A 571 -8.42 -24.75 20.06
N ARG A 572 -8.55 -23.77 20.97
CA ARG A 572 -8.83 -22.37 20.63
C ARG A 572 -7.80 -21.76 19.68
N ILE A 573 -6.51 -21.92 19.99
CA ILE A 573 -5.41 -21.35 19.22
C ILE A 573 -5.48 -21.79 17.76
N ILE A 574 -5.89 -23.04 17.49
CA ILE A 574 -6.07 -23.56 16.13
C ILE A 574 -7.33 -22.95 15.45
N LEU A 575 -8.46 -22.83 16.15
CA LEU A 575 -9.74 -22.48 15.52
C LEU A 575 -9.89 -21.00 15.18
N GLN A 576 -9.14 -20.11 15.85
CA GLN A 576 -9.30 -18.67 15.71
C GLN A 576 -9.10 -18.17 14.26
N TYR A 577 -8.27 -18.88 13.47
CA TYR A 577 -7.98 -18.54 12.07
C TYR A 577 -8.78 -19.36 11.05
N LEU A 578 -9.65 -20.27 11.51
CA LEU A 578 -10.41 -21.18 10.65
C LEU A 578 -11.85 -20.68 10.41
N THR A 579 -12.37 -20.96 9.22
CA THR A 579 -13.79 -20.78 8.86
C THR A 579 -14.67 -21.84 9.53
N PRO A 580 -15.99 -21.61 9.70
CA PRO A 580 -16.89 -22.58 10.33
C PRO A 580 -16.83 -24.00 9.73
N LYS A 581 -16.70 -24.11 8.40
CA LYS A 581 -16.59 -25.41 7.71
C LYS A 581 -15.32 -26.17 8.09
N GLN A 582 -14.20 -25.48 8.22
CA GLN A 582 -12.92 -26.08 8.60
C GLN A 582 -12.86 -26.44 10.08
N ARG A 583 -13.44 -25.58 10.94
CA ARG A 583 -13.60 -25.88 12.37
C ARG A 583 -14.31 -27.21 12.59
N GLY A 584 -15.28 -27.54 11.74
CA GLY A 584 -15.96 -28.85 11.75
C GLY A 584 -15.02 -30.05 11.55
N VAL A 585 -14.00 -29.94 10.68
CA VAL A 585 -13.03 -31.03 10.46
C VAL A 585 -12.17 -31.26 11.71
N ILE A 586 -11.70 -30.18 12.33
CA ILE A 586 -10.93 -30.26 13.59
C ILE A 586 -11.81 -30.86 14.69
N TYR A 587 -13.03 -30.33 14.86
CA TYR A 587 -13.99 -30.82 15.85
C TYR A 587 -14.24 -32.32 15.72
N GLU A 588 -14.57 -32.83 14.53
CA GLU A 588 -14.85 -34.25 14.33
C GLU A 588 -13.64 -35.15 14.69
N SER A 589 -12.44 -34.63 14.53
CA SER A 589 -11.19 -35.35 14.82
C SER A 589 -10.88 -35.40 16.32
N VAL A 590 -11.30 -34.38 17.10
CA VAL A 590 -10.98 -34.28 18.53
C VAL A 590 -12.17 -34.32 19.47
N LYS A 591 -13.41 -34.53 18.98
CA LYS A 591 -14.63 -34.47 19.79
C LYS A 591 -14.58 -35.31 21.06
N GLU A 592 -14.07 -36.54 20.99
CA GLU A 592 -13.95 -37.41 22.17
C GLU A 592 -12.92 -36.87 23.17
N LYS A 593 -11.80 -36.32 22.67
CA LYS A 593 -10.76 -35.71 23.51
C LYS A 593 -11.24 -34.42 24.18
N LEU A 594 -12.06 -33.62 23.49
CA LEU A 594 -12.66 -32.40 24.04
C LEU A 594 -13.46 -32.70 25.32
N LEU A 595 -14.24 -33.79 25.33
CA LEU A 595 -15.03 -34.20 26.51
C LEU A 595 -14.17 -34.55 27.74
N VAL A 596 -12.90 -34.90 27.53
CA VAL A 596 -11.94 -35.22 28.59
C VAL A 596 -11.23 -33.97 29.11
N ILE A 597 -10.91 -33.02 28.24
CA ILE A 597 -10.11 -31.83 28.60
C ILE A 597 -10.96 -30.65 29.11
N ILE A 598 -12.28 -30.67 28.90
CA ILE A 598 -13.21 -29.68 29.48
C ILE A 598 -13.41 -29.99 30.97
N ASN A 599 -12.85 -29.14 31.85
CA ASN A 599 -12.88 -29.33 33.30
C ASN A 599 -13.52 -28.16 34.07
N SER A 600 -13.83 -27.05 33.40
CA SER A 600 -14.47 -25.86 33.99
C SER A 600 -15.51 -25.23 33.06
N ALA A 601 -16.32 -24.32 33.60
CA ALA A 601 -17.24 -23.49 32.81
C ALA A 601 -16.50 -22.62 31.79
N TYR A 602 -15.31 -22.12 32.15
CA TYR A 602 -14.45 -21.37 31.24
C TYR A 602 -13.98 -22.25 30.07
N ASP A 603 -13.52 -23.48 30.34
CA ASP A 603 -13.13 -24.44 29.29
C ASP A 603 -14.29 -24.73 28.34
N LEU A 604 -15.49 -24.95 28.88
CA LEU A 604 -16.67 -25.20 28.06
C LEU A 604 -17.00 -24.00 27.17
N ASN A 605 -16.98 -22.78 27.73
CA ASN A 605 -17.17 -21.55 26.97
C ASN A 605 -16.16 -21.40 25.83
N GLU A 606 -14.88 -21.64 26.12
CA GLU A 606 -13.81 -21.51 25.14
C GLU A 606 -13.94 -22.50 23.98
N VAL A 607 -14.59 -23.65 24.19
CA VAL A 607 -14.91 -24.63 23.14
C VAL A 607 -16.15 -24.21 22.35
N ILE A 608 -17.28 -23.96 23.02
CA ILE A 608 -18.59 -23.78 22.37
C ILE A 608 -18.68 -22.52 21.50
N GLN A 609 -17.89 -21.49 21.79
CA GLN A 609 -17.87 -20.26 20.98
C GLN A 609 -17.35 -20.50 19.55
N TYR A 610 -16.64 -21.62 19.29
CA TYR A 610 -16.13 -21.98 17.96
C TYR A 610 -16.95 -23.06 17.25
N LEU A 611 -18.00 -23.59 17.88
CA LEU A 611 -18.82 -24.70 17.37
C LEU A 611 -20.12 -24.21 16.72
N THR A 612 -20.67 -25.00 15.80
CA THR A 612 -22.02 -24.76 15.27
C THR A 612 -23.09 -25.08 16.33
N PRO A 613 -24.33 -24.59 16.21
CA PRO A 613 -25.41 -24.94 17.13
C PRO A 613 -25.64 -26.45 17.29
N GLU A 614 -25.50 -27.23 16.22
CA GLU A 614 -25.63 -28.69 16.22
C GLU A 614 -24.49 -29.35 17.01
N GLN A 615 -23.25 -28.90 16.77
CA GLN A 615 -22.06 -29.38 17.49
C GLN A 615 -22.12 -29.02 18.98
N CYS A 616 -22.54 -27.79 19.32
CA CYS A 616 -22.80 -27.40 20.70
C CYS A 616 -23.81 -28.35 21.36
N THR A 617 -24.89 -28.70 20.67
CA THR A 617 -25.90 -29.63 21.21
C THR A 617 -25.32 -31.00 21.50
N VAL A 618 -24.46 -31.52 20.61
CA VAL A 618 -23.77 -32.80 20.81
C VAL A 618 -22.84 -32.74 22.03
N VAL A 619 -21.99 -31.71 22.14
CA VAL A 619 -21.08 -31.54 23.27
C VAL A 619 -21.83 -31.39 24.58
N CYS A 620 -22.89 -30.58 24.62
CA CYS A 620 -23.70 -30.37 25.82
C CYS A 620 -24.42 -31.64 26.25
N LYS A 621 -24.94 -32.43 25.30
CA LYS A 621 -25.58 -33.73 25.58
C LYS A 621 -24.57 -34.73 26.12
N ALA A 622 -23.36 -34.78 25.56
CA ALA A 622 -22.30 -35.66 26.03
C ALA A 622 -21.77 -35.26 27.42
N LEU A 623 -21.74 -33.96 27.70
CA LEU A 623 -21.36 -33.42 29.01
C LEU A 623 -22.52 -33.34 30.00
N LYS A 624 -23.73 -33.81 29.69
CA LYS A 624 -24.94 -33.62 30.51
C LYS A 624 -24.70 -33.90 32.01
N GLU A 625 -24.10 -35.04 32.33
CA GLU A 625 -23.80 -35.41 33.72
C GLU A 625 -22.71 -34.53 34.35
N LYS A 626 -21.73 -34.07 33.56
CA LYS A 626 -20.64 -33.17 33.97
C LYS A 626 -21.07 -31.70 34.05
N LEU A 627 -22.05 -31.23 33.28
CA LEU A 627 -22.54 -29.84 33.29
C LEU A 627 -22.89 -29.40 34.72
N SER A 628 -23.46 -30.34 35.46
CA SER A 628 -23.84 -30.23 36.86
C SER A 628 -22.64 -29.91 37.78
N THR A 629 -21.42 -30.33 37.42
CA THR A 629 -20.16 -30.09 38.13
C THR A 629 -19.37 -28.91 37.56
N LEU A 630 -19.63 -28.54 36.30
CA LEU A 630 -19.00 -27.40 35.63
C LEU A 630 -19.65 -26.07 36.05
N ILE A 631 -20.98 -26.05 36.19
CA ILE A 631 -21.75 -24.87 36.62
C ILE A 631 -21.98 -24.97 38.13
N LYS A 632 -21.11 -24.33 38.90
CA LYS A 632 -21.18 -24.30 40.37
C LYS A 632 -21.80 -23.02 40.91
N SER A 633 -21.80 -21.95 40.12
CA SER A 633 -22.25 -20.61 40.48
C SER A 633 -23.03 -19.93 39.34
N ALA A 634 -23.72 -18.83 39.67
CA ALA A 634 -24.35 -17.98 38.66
C ALA A 634 -23.33 -17.39 37.66
N SER A 635 -22.13 -17.06 38.14
CA SER A 635 -21.04 -16.58 37.28
C SER A 635 -20.57 -17.64 36.28
N ASP A 636 -20.47 -18.92 36.68
CA ASP A 636 -20.14 -20.01 35.76
C ASP A 636 -21.17 -20.13 34.62
N PHE A 637 -22.45 -20.02 34.95
CA PHE A 637 -23.53 -20.06 33.96
C PHE A 637 -23.46 -18.86 33.01
N LYS A 638 -23.24 -17.65 33.53
CA LYS A 638 -23.02 -16.45 32.72
C LYS A 638 -21.82 -16.61 31.77
N ILE A 639 -20.69 -17.13 32.26
CA ILE A 639 -19.49 -17.36 31.44
C ILE A 639 -19.81 -18.26 30.25
N ILE A 640 -20.61 -19.31 30.44
CA ILE A 640 -21.00 -20.23 29.37
C ILE A 640 -21.99 -19.57 28.39
N LEU A 641 -22.95 -18.78 28.86
CA LEU A 641 -24.03 -18.27 28.00
C LEU A 641 -23.70 -16.98 27.24
N GLN A 642 -22.73 -16.20 27.70
CA GLN A 642 -22.49 -14.84 27.19
C GLN A 642 -22.17 -14.78 25.69
N TYR A 643 -21.49 -15.78 25.14
CA TYR A 643 -21.13 -15.86 23.72
C TYR A 643 -22.01 -16.81 22.89
N LEU A 644 -23.07 -17.36 23.50
CA LEU A 644 -24.00 -18.26 22.83
C LEU A 644 -25.16 -17.53 22.17
N THR A 645 -25.62 -18.09 21.05
CA THR A 645 -26.88 -17.69 20.41
C THR A 645 -28.10 -18.06 21.27
N PRO A 646 -29.26 -17.40 21.12
CA PRO A 646 -30.47 -17.76 21.88
C PRO A 646 -30.84 -19.25 21.79
N ASN A 647 -30.68 -19.87 20.62
CA ASN A 647 -30.94 -21.31 20.44
C ASN A 647 -29.98 -22.18 21.27
N GLN A 648 -28.68 -21.87 21.26
CA GLN A 648 -27.69 -22.59 22.07
C GLN A 648 -27.92 -22.38 23.58
N ARG A 649 -28.33 -21.17 24.00
CA ARG A 649 -28.71 -20.90 25.40
C ARG A 649 -29.88 -21.75 25.86
N GLY A 650 -30.89 -21.93 25.01
CA GLY A 650 -32.04 -22.81 25.28
C GLY A 650 -31.63 -24.26 25.54
N VAL A 651 -30.67 -24.80 24.79
CA VAL A 651 -30.14 -26.14 24.99
C VAL A 651 -29.46 -26.28 26.36
N ILE A 652 -28.59 -25.34 26.74
CA ILE A 652 -27.92 -25.35 28.05
C ILE A 652 -28.95 -25.24 29.18
N TYR A 653 -29.91 -24.31 29.06
CA TYR A 653 -30.97 -24.11 30.04
C TYR A 653 -31.72 -25.41 30.34
N GLU A 654 -32.15 -26.16 29.32
CA GLU A 654 -32.90 -27.41 29.54
C GLU A 654 -32.13 -28.46 30.34
N PHE A 655 -30.80 -28.46 30.25
CA PHE A 655 -29.97 -29.39 31.01
C PHE A 655 -29.72 -28.95 32.46
N VAL A 656 -29.81 -27.67 32.78
CA VAL A 656 -29.41 -27.13 34.09
C VAL A 656 -30.53 -26.39 34.83
N LYS A 657 -31.74 -26.30 34.27
CA LYS A 657 -32.89 -25.59 34.84
C LYS A 657 -33.19 -25.97 36.30
N GLU A 658 -33.05 -27.25 36.66
CA GLU A 658 -33.26 -27.74 38.03
C GLU A 658 -32.19 -27.26 39.03
N LYS A 659 -31.00 -26.87 38.53
CA LYS A 659 -29.90 -26.35 39.36
C LYS A 659 -29.91 -24.83 39.50
N LEU A 660 -30.58 -24.10 38.61
CA LEU A 660 -30.63 -22.65 38.65
C LEU A 660 -31.10 -22.13 40.03
N PRO A 661 -32.14 -22.68 40.67
CA PRO A 661 -32.55 -22.23 42.01
C PRO A 661 -31.53 -22.50 43.12
N VAL A 662 -30.59 -23.43 42.90
CA VAL A 662 -29.56 -23.79 43.89
C VAL A 662 -28.37 -22.84 43.83
N ILE A 663 -27.99 -22.39 42.63
CA ILE A 663 -26.83 -21.51 42.43
C ILE A 663 -27.15 -20.01 42.62
N ILE A 664 -28.44 -19.66 42.74
CA ILE A 664 -28.89 -18.30 43.04
C ILE A 664 -28.97 -18.13 44.56
N ASN A 665 -28.03 -17.38 45.12
CA ASN A 665 -28.00 -17.10 46.56
C ASN A 665 -28.08 -15.59 46.88
N SER A 666 -28.02 -14.73 45.87
CA SER A 666 -28.08 -13.27 46.01
C SER A 666 -28.79 -12.60 44.83
N ALA A 667 -29.20 -11.34 44.99
CA ALA A 667 -29.76 -10.55 43.89
C ALA A 667 -28.78 -10.36 42.72
N TYR A 668 -27.47 -10.33 42.99
CA TYR A 668 -26.45 -10.30 41.95
C TYR A 668 -26.42 -11.61 41.16
N ASP A 669 -26.47 -12.76 41.82
CA ASP A 669 -26.55 -14.07 41.14
C ASP A 669 -27.79 -14.14 40.24
N PHE A 670 -28.93 -13.67 40.74
CA PHE A 670 -30.16 -13.60 39.96
C PHE A 670 -29.97 -12.76 38.70
N ARG A 671 -29.42 -11.54 38.84
CA ARG A 671 -29.11 -10.65 37.72
C ARG A 671 -28.18 -11.30 36.70
N GLU A 672 -27.12 -11.98 37.15
CA GLU A 672 -26.15 -12.60 36.25
C GLU A 672 -26.79 -13.65 35.35
N LEU A 673 -27.78 -14.39 35.84
CA LEU A 673 -28.49 -15.44 35.09
C LEU A 673 -29.60 -14.89 34.20
N ILE A 674 -30.45 -14.01 34.75
CA ILE A 674 -31.74 -13.68 34.16
C ILE A 674 -31.62 -12.97 32.81
N GLN A 675 -30.55 -12.19 32.63
CA GLN A 675 -30.23 -11.50 31.38
C GLN A 675 -29.98 -12.45 30.20
N TYR A 676 -29.80 -13.75 30.44
CA TYR A 676 -29.58 -14.76 29.41
C TYR A 676 -30.76 -15.73 29.22
N LEU A 677 -31.83 -15.57 30.00
CA LEU A 677 -33.04 -16.40 29.94
C LEU A 677 -34.15 -15.71 29.13
N THR A 678 -35.03 -16.49 28.52
CA THR A 678 -36.28 -15.95 27.95
C THR A 678 -37.26 -15.59 29.07
N PRO A 679 -38.27 -14.73 28.82
CA PRO A 679 -39.31 -14.44 29.81
C PRO A 679 -40.00 -15.69 30.37
N GLU A 680 -40.23 -16.72 29.55
CA GLU A 680 -40.84 -17.97 29.98
C GLU A 680 -39.93 -18.74 30.94
N GLN A 681 -38.64 -18.83 30.62
CA GLN A 681 -37.61 -19.46 31.46
C GLN A 681 -37.42 -18.71 32.78
N CYS A 682 -37.37 -17.38 32.72
CA CYS A 682 -37.34 -16.50 33.89
C CYS A 682 -38.51 -16.78 34.84
N THR A 683 -39.72 -16.93 34.30
CA THR A 683 -40.93 -17.24 35.08
C THR A 683 -40.80 -18.55 35.84
N VAL A 684 -40.25 -19.59 35.20
CA VAL A 684 -40.01 -20.90 35.84
C VAL A 684 -39.01 -20.77 36.99
N VAL A 685 -37.90 -20.06 36.77
CA VAL A 685 -36.88 -19.83 37.81
C VAL A 685 -37.45 -19.02 38.98
N CYS A 686 -38.20 -17.95 38.71
CA CYS A 686 -38.82 -17.13 39.76
C CYS A 686 -39.78 -17.95 40.65
N LYS A 687 -40.59 -18.84 40.05
CA LYS A 687 -41.48 -19.73 40.80
C LYS A 687 -40.69 -20.72 41.67
N ALA A 688 -39.60 -21.27 41.16
CA ALA A 688 -38.76 -22.20 41.91
C ALA A 688 -37.97 -21.52 43.05
N LEU A 689 -37.77 -20.20 42.97
CA LEU A 689 -37.12 -19.41 44.02
C LEU A 689 -38.05 -18.94 45.13
N LYS A 690 -39.36 -19.21 45.06
CA LYS A 690 -40.39 -18.70 45.98
C LYS A 690 -39.96 -18.70 47.46
N GLU A 691 -39.37 -19.79 47.95
CA GLU A 691 -38.98 -19.94 49.35
C GLU A 691 -37.65 -19.24 49.69
N LYS A 692 -36.82 -18.92 48.69
CA LYS A 692 -35.53 -18.25 48.82
C LYS A 692 -35.58 -16.75 48.54
N LEU A 693 -36.66 -16.23 47.95
CA LEU A 693 -36.77 -14.82 47.55
C LEU A 693 -36.52 -13.86 48.70
N SER A 694 -36.98 -14.17 49.92
CA SER A 694 -36.75 -13.34 51.11
C SER A 694 -35.31 -13.36 51.64
N VAL A 695 -34.49 -14.32 51.19
CA VAL A 695 -33.04 -14.40 51.49
C VAL A 695 -32.23 -13.78 50.36
N ILE A 696 -32.72 -13.87 49.13
CA ILE A 696 -32.07 -13.27 47.95
C ILE A 696 -32.26 -11.75 47.94
N ILE A 697 -33.37 -11.27 48.48
CA ILE A 697 -33.77 -9.86 48.55
C ILE A 697 -33.82 -9.47 50.03
N GLU A 698 -32.66 -9.11 50.58
CA GLU A 698 -32.55 -8.68 51.98
C GLU A 698 -32.81 -7.18 52.12
N ASP A 699 -32.49 -6.39 51.10
CA ASP A 699 -32.55 -4.94 51.15
C ASP A 699 -33.19 -4.28 49.89
N PRO A 700 -33.45 -2.95 49.92
CA PRO A 700 -34.03 -2.22 48.79
C PRO A 700 -33.17 -2.19 47.52
N PHE A 701 -31.85 -2.30 47.65
CA PHE A 701 -30.94 -2.37 46.49
C PHE A 701 -31.02 -3.74 45.81
N ASP A 702 -31.12 -4.83 46.58
CA ASP A 702 -31.35 -6.17 46.04
C ASP A 702 -32.67 -6.23 45.26
N PHE A 703 -33.73 -5.63 45.81
CA PHE A 703 -35.02 -5.55 45.13
C PHE A 703 -34.90 -4.77 43.82
N LYS A 704 -34.26 -3.60 43.86
CA LYS A 704 -33.97 -2.77 42.67
C LYS A 704 -33.18 -3.52 41.61
N ILE A 705 -32.21 -4.35 42.00
CA ILE A 705 -31.41 -5.15 41.08
C ILE A 705 -32.28 -6.16 40.34
N ILE A 706 -33.19 -6.84 41.04
CA ILE A 706 -34.02 -7.90 40.47
C ILE A 706 -35.12 -7.35 39.57
N VAL A 707 -35.86 -6.33 40.02
CA VAL A 707 -37.07 -5.85 39.33
C VAL A 707 -36.80 -5.30 37.92
N ARG A 708 -35.61 -4.75 37.69
CA ARG A 708 -35.17 -4.25 36.37
C ARG A 708 -35.21 -5.30 35.27
N TYR A 709 -35.24 -6.58 35.61
CA TYR A 709 -35.20 -7.69 34.66
C TYR A 709 -36.51 -8.49 34.60
N LEU A 710 -37.54 -8.06 35.32
CA LEU A 710 -38.82 -8.75 35.39
C LEU A 710 -39.85 -8.09 34.47
N THR A 711 -40.69 -8.92 33.84
CA THR A 711 -41.95 -8.44 33.26
C THR A 711 -42.93 -8.07 34.37
N PHE A 712 -44.00 -7.34 34.05
CA PHE A 712 -45.03 -6.99 35.03
C PHE A 712 -45.62 -8.23 35.72
N ASP A 713 -45.93 -9.28 34.97
CA ASP A 713 -46.47 -10.52 35.56
C ASP A 713 -45.47 -11.22 36.49
N GLN A 714 -44.19 -11.23 36.13
CA GLN A 714 -43.13 -11.78 37.00
C GLN A 714 -42.92 -10.94 38.25
N PHE A 715 -43.02 -9.62 38.11
CA PHE A 715 -42.96 -8.67 39.20
C PHE A 715 -44.09 -8.92 40.21
N VAL A 716 -45.33 -9.11 39.75
CA VAL A 716 -46.47 -9.46 40.62
C VAL A 716 -46.16 -10.72 41.42
N VAL A 717 -45.70 -11.79 40.76
CA VAL A 717 -45.34 -13.05 41.40
C VAL A 717 -44.24 -12.87 42.46
N VAL A 718 -43.22 -12.04 42.18
CA VAL A 718 -42.14 -11.76 43.14
C VAL A 718 -42.67 -10.95 44.32
N CYS A 719 -43.53 -9.96 44.10
CA CYS A 719 -44.16 -9.17 45.15
C CYS A 719 -45.13 -9.97 46.03
N GLU A 720 -45.83 -10.97 45.49
CA GLU A 720 -46.71 -11.87 46.27
C GLU A 720 -45.93 -12.72 47.29
N PHE A 721 -44.70 -13.11 46.96
CA PHE A 721 -43.88 -13.98 47.80
C PHE A 721 -42.91 -13.21 48.70
N LEU A 722 -42.63 -11.95 48.39
CA LEU A 722 -41.83 -11.07 49.23
C LEU A 722 -42.69 -10.40 50.29
N LYS A 723 -42.16 -10.36 51.52
CA LYS A 723 -42.66 -9.45 52.55
C LYS A 723 -42.12 -8.04 52.27
N LEU A 724 -42.56 -7.41 51.19
CA LEU A 724 -42.15 -6.04 50.81
C LEU A 724 -42.11 -5.04 51.98
N PRO A 725 -43.10 -5.04 52.90
CA PRO A 725 -43.04 -4.23 54.11
C PRO A 725 -41.76 -4.40 54.94
N THR A 726 -41.17 -5.60 55.04
CA THR A 726 -39.98 -5.81 55.88
C THR A 726 -38.69 -5.26 55.24
N ILE A 727 -38.69 -5.07 53.92
CA ILE A 727 -37.54 -4.54 53.15
C ILE A 727 -37.56 -3.00 53.15
N ILE A 728 -38.74 -2.39 53.15
CA ILE A 728 -38.93 -0.95 53.02
C ILE A 728 -39.26 -0.35 54.40
N ASN A 729 -38.24 0.17 55.08
CA ASN A 729 -38.39 0.68 56.45
C ASN A 729 -38.27 2.20 56.55
N SER A 730 -37.81 2.87 55.50
CA SER A 730 -37.66 4.33 55.44
C SER A 730 -38.05 4.91 54.08
N ALA A 731 -38.31 6.23 54.04
CA ALA A 731 -38.56 6.93 52.79
C ALA A 731 -37.37 6.86 51.80
N TYR A 732 -36.14 6.71 52.30
CA TYR A 732 -34.97 6.48 51.46
C TYR A 732 -34.99 5.09 50.81
N ASP A 733 -35.38 4.05 51.55
CA ASP A 733 -35.56 2.69 51.02
C ASP A 733 -36.64 2.68 49.92
N PHE A 734 -37.75 3.38 50.19
CA PHE A 734 -38.83 3.50 49.23
C PHE A 734 -38.39 4.25 47.97
N LYS A 735 -37.64 5.36 48.12
CA LYS A 735 -37.00 6.10 47.02
C LYS A 735 -36.13 5.18 46.16
N ILE A 736 -35.24 4.38 46.77
CA ILE A 736 -34.32 3.50 46.03
C ILE A 736 -35.09 2.59 45.07
N ILE A 737 -36.23 2.07 45.52
CA ILE A 737 -37.07 1.14 44.77
C ILE A 737 -37.84 1.85 43.66
N ILE A 738 -38.59 2.92 43.97
CA ILE A 738 -39.44 3.63 42.99
C ILE A 738 -38.66 4.16 41.80
N GLU A 739 -37.38 4.54 41.99
CA GLU A 739 -36.46 4.95 40.91
C GLU A 739 -36.27 3.89 39.81
N SER A 740 -36.67 2.64 40.05
CA SER A 740 -36.49 1.51 39.13
C SER A 740 -37.77 0.85 38.65
N LEU A 741 -38.94 1.34 39.08
CA LEU A 741 -40.23 0.75 38.76
C LEU A 741 -40.87 1.43 37.53
N SER A 742 -41.62 0.65 36.74
CA SER A 742 -42.62 1.22 35.82
C SER A 742 -43.80 1.80 36.60
N PRO A 743 -44.65 2.64 35.97
CA PRO A 743 -45.80 3.21 36.67
C PRO A 743 -46.78 2.19 37.25
N GLU A 744 -47.01 1.09 36.52
CA GLU A 744 -47.87 -0.01 36.95
C GLU A 744 -47.26 -0.74 38.15
N GLN A 745 -45.94 -0.96 38.13
CA GLN A 745 -45.20 -1.58 39.24
C GLN A 745 -45.20 -0.68 40.48
N CYS A 746 -45.03 0.63 40.30
CA CYS A 746 -45.06 1.61 41.39
C CYS A 746 -46.43 1.65 42.07
N ASN A 747 -47.52 1.66 41.29
CA ASN A 747 -48.87 1.62 41.83
C ASN A 747 -49.12 0.36 42.68
N LEU A 748 -48.67 -0.81 42.23
CA LEU A 748 -48.78 -2.05 42.99
C LEU A 748 -48.02 -1.99 44.31
N VAL A 749 -46.78 -1.45 44.31
CA VAL A 749 -45.99 -1.30 45.55
C VAL A 749 -46.63 -0.30 46.50
N CYS A 750 -47.17 0.81 45.99
CA CYS A 750 -47.93 1.78 46.80
C CYS A 750 -49.15 1.14 47.48
N GLU A 751 -49.90 0.30 46.77
CA GLU A 751 -51.04 -0.43 47.36
C GLU A 751 -50.59 -1.46 48.40
N ILE A 752 -49.50 -2.21 48.15
CA ILE A 752 -48.95 -3.17 49.12
C ILE A 752 -48.47 -2.48 50.40
N LEU A 753 -47.90 -1.28 50.29
CA LEU A 753 -47.37 -0.52 51.42
C LEU A 753 -48.38 0.44 52.05
N LYS A 754 -49.62 0.50 51.56
CA LYS A 754 -50.62 1.51 51.92
C LYS A 754 -50.77 1.74 53.43
N GLU A 755 -50.79 0.67 54.22
CA GLU A 755 -50.96 0.73 55.67
C GLU A 755 -49.70 1.21 56.42
N ARG A 756 -48.52 1.08 55.82
CA ARG A 756 -47.22 1.46 56.41
C ARG A 756 -46.59 2.71 55.79
N LEU A 757 -47.14 3.21 54.69
CA LEU A 757 -46.61 4.36 53.97
C LEU A 757 -46.52 5.60 54.89
N SER A 758 -47.51 5.72 55.77
CA SER A 758 -47.59 6.69 56.87
C SER A 758 -46.40 6.63 57.84
N ASP A 759 -45.86 5.45 58.11
CA ASP A 759 -44.71 5.28 59.01
C ASP A 759 -43.37 5.46 58.29
N ILE A 760 -43.34 5.08 57.00
CA ILE A 760 -42.21 5.25 56.09
C ILE A 760 -41.97 6.74 55.78
N ILE A 761 -43.06 7.50 55.58
CA ILE A 761 -43.06 8.93 55.23
C ILE A 761 -43.65 9.71 56.41
N ASN A 762 -42.81 10.09 57.37
CA ASN A 762 -43.25 10.73 58.61
C ASN A 762 -42.81 12.19 58.76
N SER A 763 -42.00 12.71 57.84
CA SER A 763 -41.51 14.09 57.83
C SER A 763 -41.62 14.73 56.44
N SER A 764 -41.56 16.06 56.39
CA SER A 764 -41.58 16.83 55.14
C SER A 764 -40.40 16.49 54.22
N TYR A 765 -39.26 16.12 54.82
CA TYR A 765 -38.07 15.65 54.12
C TYR A 765 -38.28 14.24 53.52
N ASP A 766 -38.89 13.33 54.27
CA ASP A 766 -39.22 11.99 53.77
C ASP A 766 -40.20 12.07 52.60
N PHE A 767 -41.20 12.95 52.71
CA PHE A 767 -42.19 13.17 51.67
C PHE A 767 -41.55 13.66 50.37
N THR A 768 -40.67 14.66 50.45
CA THR A 768 -39.96 15.16 49.26
C THR A 768 -38.99 14.16 48.68
N THR A 769 -38.30 13.39 49.53
CA THR A 769 -37.38 12.31 49.12
C THR A 769 -38.08 11.29 48.22
N VAL A 770 -39.35 11.01 48.46
CA VAL A 770 -40.17 10.06 47.67
C VAL A 770 -40.82 10.75 46.47
N VAL A 771 -41.49 11.89 46.68
CA VAL A 771 -42.32 12.55 45.64
C VAL A 771 -41.52 13.08 44.46
N GLU A 772 -40.24 13.44 44.64
CA GLU A 772 -39.35 13.87 43.55
C GLU A 772 -39.25 12.83 42.40
N PHE A 773 -39.47 11.54 42.70
CA PHE A 773 -39.31 10.44 41.75
C PHE A 773 -40.64 9.81 41.29
N LEU A 774 -41.77 10.32 41.78
CA LEU A 774 -43.09 9.85 41.39
C LEU A 774 -43.65 10.68 40.24
N ASN A 775 -44.35 10.04 39.31
CA ASN A 775 -45.14 10.77 38.33
C ASN A 775 -46.40 11.37 38.98
N PRO A 776 -47.10 12.30 38.29
CA PRO A 776 -48.28 12.96 38.86
C PRO A 776 -49.38 12.02 39.35
N ASN A 777 -49.56 10.85 38.72
CA ASN A 777 -50.59 9.90 39.13
C ASN A 777 -50.19 9.13 40.39
N GLU A 778 -48.96 8.63 40.45
CA GLU A 778 -48.41 7.95 41.63
C GLU A 778 -48.34 8.88 42.83
N CYS A 779 -47.93 10.14 42.61
CA CYS A 779 -47.90 11.16 43.65
C CYS A 779 -49.32 11.46 44.16
N ASN A 780 -50.37 11.42 43.31
CA ASN A 780 -51.75 11.52 43.80
C ASN A 780 -52.10 10.35 44.74
N VAL A 781 -51.70 9.12 44.39
CA VAL A 781 -51.93 7.94 45.24
C VAL A 781 -51.25 8.11 46.60
N VAL A 782 -49.98 8.52 46.63
CA VAL A 782 -49.24 8.78 47.88
C VAL A 782 -49.86 9.93 48.69
N CYS A 783 -50.25 11.03 48.05
CA CYS A 783 -50.90 12.17 48.70
C CYS A 783 -52.26 11.80 49.32
N GLU A 784 -53.09 10.99 48.65
CA GLU A 784 -54.37 10.54 49.20
C GLU A 784 -54.17 9.54 50.35
N ILE A 785 -53.18 8.63 50.26
CA ILE A 785 -52.87 7.70 51.36
C ILE A 785 -52.39 8.46 52.61
N LEU A 786 -51.55 9.48 52.43
CA LEU A 786 -51.01 10.29 53.53
C LEU A 786 -51.93 11.44 53.97
N ARG A 787 -53.12 11.59 53.36
CA ARG A 787 -53.99 12.77 53.51
C ARG A 787 -54.23 13.17 54.96
N GLU A 788 -54.51 12.21 55.83
CA GLU A 788 -54.80 12.48 57.25
C GLU A 788 -53.55 12.85 58.06
N ARG A 789 -52.36 12.43 57.62
CA ARG A 789 -51.07 12.69 58.29
C ARG A 789 -50.27 13.84 57.68
N LEU A 790 -50.64 14.33 56.50
CA LEU A 790 -50.01 15.50 55.87
C LEU A 790 -50.02 16.72 56.78
N SER A 791 -51.07 16.89 57.60
CA SER A 791 -51.15 17.94 58.62
C SER A 791 -50.06 17.83 59.69
N ASP A 792 -49.61 16.62 60.00
CA ASP A 792 -48.57 16.36 61.00
C ASP A 792 -47.16 16.28 60.39
N ILE A 793 -47.06 16.00 59.09
CA ILE A 793 -45.81 16.09 58.30
C ILE A 793 -45.42 17.56 58.11
N ILE A 794 -46.41 18.46 58.05
CA ILE A 794 -46.25 19.88 57.75
C ILE A 794 -46.54 20.71 59.02
N ASN A 795 -45.52 20.90 59.86
CA ASN A 795 -45.67 21.65 61.12
C ASN A 795 -45.00 23.03 61.12
N SER A 796 -44.15 23.33 60.13
CA SER A 796 -43.44 24.61 60.01
C SER A 796 -43.54 25.19 58.59
N SER A 797 -43.22 26.47 58.45
CA SER A 797 -43.14 27.11 57.13
C SER A 797 -42.15 26.42 56.20
N TYR A 798 -41.06 25.88 56.77
CA TYR A 798 -40.05 25.15 56.00
C TYR A 798 -40.62 23.83 55.45
N ASP A 799 -41.36 23.09 56.28
CA ASP A 799 -42.01 21.85 55.88
C ASP A 799 -43.03 22.06 54.77
N PHE A 800 -43.83 23.13 54.88
CA PHE A 800 -44.86 23.48 53.90
C PHE A 800 -44.25 23.84 52.54
N ILE A 801 -43.19 24.68 52.54
CA ILE A 801 -42.47 25.04 51.32
C ILE A 801 -41.85 23.78 50.69
N THR A 802 -41.18 22.97 51.51
CA THR A 802 -40.50 21.74 51.07
C THR A 802 -41.49 20.79 50.41
N VAL A 803 -42.68 20.56 51.00
CA VAL A 803 -43.71 19.68 50.43
C VAL A 803 -44.34 20.24 49.15
N ILE A 804 -44.61 21.54 49.06
CA ILE A 804 -45.30 22.14 47.89
C ILE A 804 -44.41 22.25 46.64
N GLU A 805 -43.09 22.40 46.82
CA GLU A 805 -42.11 22.58 45.74
C GLU A 805 -42.27 21.54 44.62
N PHE A 806 -42.52 20.27 44.97
CA PHE A 806 -42.57 19.14 44.04
C PHE A 806 -43.97 18.72 43.58
N LEU A 807 -45.02 19.42 44.01
CA LEU A 807 -46.41 19.09 43.72
C LEU A 807 -46.96 19.90 42.55
N ASN A 808 -47.85 19.30 41.75
CA ASN A 808 -48.60 20.02 40.72
C ASN A 808 -49.78 20.82 41.31
N PRO A 809 -50.42 21.75 40.58
CA PRO A 809 -51.47 22.60 41.13
C PRO A 809 -52.64 21.86 41.78
N LYS A 810 -53.03 20.69 41.27
CA LYS A 810 -54.13 19.87 41.81
C LYS A 810 -53.71 19.17 43.12
N GLN A 811 -52.46 18.74 43.21
CA GLN A 811 -51.90 18.16 44.43
C GLN A 811 -51.70 19.22 45.51
N ARG A 812 -51.19 20.40 45.11
CA ARG A 812 -51.05 21.57 46.00
C ARG A 812 -52.38 21.96 46.62
N SER A 813 -53.49 21.94 45.86
CA SER A 813 -54.81 22.23 46.43
C SER A 813 -55.21 21.23 47.52
N VAL A 814 -54.93 19.93 47.33
CA VAL A 814 -55.23 18.90 48.35
C VAL A 814 -54.40 19.12 49.62
N VAL A 815 -53.10 19.38 49.48
CA VAL A 815 -52.23 19.68 50.63
C VAL A 815 -52.68 20.95 51.35
N CYS A 816 -52.95 22.03 50.62
CA CYS A 816 -53.41 23.30 51.19
C CYS A 816 -54.78 23.20 51.88
N GLU A 817 -55.68 22.33 51.40
CA GLU A 817 -56.94 22.03 52.10
C GLU A 817 -56.69 21.31 53.43
N VAL A 818 -55.77 20.34 53.46
CA VAL A 818 -55.46 19.57 54.67
C VAL A 818 -54.80 20.42 55.75
N VAL A 819 -53.86 21.30 55.39
CA VAL A 819 -53.16 22.17 56.37
C VAL A 819 -53.85 23.52 56.61
N LYS A 820 -55.04 23.74 56.02
CA LYS A 820 -55.75 25.03 56.02
C LYS A 820 -55.89 25.67 57.40
N GLU A 821 -56.13 24.86 58.44
CA GLU A 821 -56.31 25.33 59.81
C GLU A 821 -54.98 25.67 60.52
N LYS A 822 -53.89 24.96 60.20
CA LYS A 822 -52.54 25.21 60.75
C LYS A 822 -51.77 26.30 59.99
N LEU A 823 -52.22 26.63 58.78
CA LEU A 823 -51.52 27.52 57.85
C LEU A 823 -51.19 28.92 58.41
N PRO A 824 -52.10 29.62 59.13
CA PRO A 824 -51.78 30.92 59.72
C PRO A 824 -50.60 30.84 60.71
N GLN A 825 -50.53 29.76 61.48
CA GLN A 825 -49.49 29.52 62.49
C GLN A 825 -48.16 29.12 61.84
N ILE A 826 -48.20 28.26 60.81
CA ILE A 826 -47.06 27.91 59.95
C ILE A 826 -46.44 29.17 59.34
N ILE A 827 -47.27 30.11 58.89
CA ILE A 827 -46.83 31.37 58.28
C ILE A 827 -46.21 32.32 59.31
N GLU A 828 -46.73 32.42 60.54
CA GLU A 828 -46.18 33.29 61.59
C GLU A 828 -44.76 32.87 62.04
N ASP A 829 -44.41 31.60 61.93
CA ASP A 829 -43.11 31.05 62.34
C ASP A 829 -41.95 31.39 61.36
N THR A 830 -42.24 32.11 60.26
CA THR A 830 -41.24 32.60 59.29
C THR A 830 -40.40 33.77 59.83
N ARG A 831 -39.61 33.56 60.89
CA ARG A 831 -38.46 34.46 61.17
C ARG A 831 -37.27 34.04 60.30
N PRO A 832 -36.60 34.98 59.61
CA PRO A 832 -35.51 34.63 58.69
C PRO A 832 -34.29 34.12 59.47
N ASN A 833 -34.06 32.80 59.41
CA ASN A 833 -32.85 32.20 59.94
C ASN A 833 -31.64 32.66 59.10
N ARG A 834 -30.72 33.43 59.70
CA ARG A 834 -29.59 34.11 59.01
C ARG A 834 -28.56 33.17 58.36
N SER A 835 -28.72 31.85 58.46
CA SER A 835 -27.79 30.85 57.90
C SER A 835 -28.16 30.34 56.51
N LEU A 836 -29.28 30.76 55.91
CA LEU A 836 -29.70 30.31 54.57
C LEU A 836 -28.96 31.07 53.46
N SER A 837 -28.33 30.35 52.53
CA SER A 837 -27.64 30.96 51.38
C SER A 837 -28.63 31.74 50.50
N LEU A 838 -28.16 32.83 49.88
CA LEU A 838 -28.95 33.73 49.01
C LEU A 838 -29.74 33.02 47.88
N LYS A 839 -29.37 31.78 47.54
CA LYS A 839 -30.10 30.95 46.57
C LYS A 839 -31.39 30.36 47.16
N LYS A 840 -31.39 29.96 48.43
CA LYS A 840 -32.58 29.50 49.16
C LYS A 840 -33.52 30.67 49.51
N GLN A 841 -32.97 31.86 49.80
CA GLN A 841 -33.80 33.05 49.97
C GLN A 841 -34.53 33.46 48.69
N ARG A 842 -33.99 33.18 47.49
CA ARG A 842 -34.63 33.52 46.21
C ARG A 842 -35.74 32.55 45.78
N TYR A 843 -35.64 31.27 46.17
CA TYR A 843 -36.69 30.26 45.94
C TYR A 843 -37.90 30.49 46.85
N CYS A 844 -37.69 30.80 48.13
CA CYS A 844 -38.77 31.17 49.05
C CYS A 844 -39.59 32.39 48.60
N LEU A 845 -39.09 33.24 47.68
CA LEU A 845 -39.79 34.43 47.19
C LEU A 845 -40.70 34.15 45.99
N ILE A 846 -40.40 33.13 45.17
CA ILE A 846 -41.24 32.72 44.03
C ILE A 846 -42.33 31.74 44.51
N GLU A 847 -41.98 30.86 45.45
CA GLU A 847 -42.94 29.91 46.04
C GLU A 847 -43.88 30.56 47.05
N ALA A 848 -43.49 31.67 47.69
CA ALA A 848 -44.41 32.46 48.51
C ALA A 848 -45.52 33.10 47.66
N ASP A 849 -45.23 33.58 46.44
CA ASP A 849 -46.25 34.14 45.54
C ASP A 849 -47.23 33.05 45.01
N GLU A 850 -46.74 31.84 44.72
CA GLU A 850 -47.60 30.72 44.31
C GLU A 850 -48.40 30.12 45.48
N ALA A 851 -47.82 30.03 46.68
CA ALA A 851 -48.55 29.69 47.90
C ALA A 851 -49.61 30.77 48.23
N PHE A 852 -49.33 32.05 47.95
CA PHE A 852 -50.26 33.17 48.11
C PHE A 852 -51.43 33.10 47.11
N GLU A 853 -51.19 32.66 45.88
CA GLU A 853 -52.26 32.40 44.89
C GLU A 853 -53.10 31.15 45.22
N ALA A 854 -52.49 30.06 45.72
CA ALA A 854 -53.22 28.90 46.24
C ALA A 854 -54.07 29.26 47.47
N LEU A 855 -53.57 30.16 48.34
CA LEU A 855 -54.30 30.71 49.48
C LEU A 855 -55.45 31.65 49.10
N LYS A 856 -55.28 32.44 48.04
CA LYS A 856 -56.34 33.24 47.42
C LYS A 856 -57.49 32.36 46.91
N ALA A 857 -57.18 31.21 46.32
CA ALA A 857 -58.18 30.25 45.86
C ALA A 857 -59.01 29.64 47.02
N LEU A 858 -58.46 29.59 48.24
CA LEU A 858 -59.12 29.07 49.45
C LEU A 858 -59.90 30.13 50.29
N GLN A 859 -59.99 31.38 49.80
CA GLN A 859 -60.72 32.51 50.42
C GLN A 859 -60.33 32.87 51.88
N ILE A 860 -59.06 32.74 52.28
CA ILE A 860 -58.62 33.21 53.61
C ILE A 860 -58.18 34.69 53.53
N LYS A 861 -58.91 35.60 54.19
CA LYS A 861 -58.58 37.03 54.28
C LYS A 861 -57.74 37.32 55.52
N SER A 862 -56.45 37.66 55.34
CA SER A 862 -55.68 38.38 56.36
C SER A 862 -54.77 39.45 55.71
N GLU A 863 -55.14 40.72 55.87
CA GLU A 863 -54.37 41.90 55.44
C GLU A 863 -53.02 42.06 56.18
N GLN A 864 -52.82 41.35 57.29
CA GLN A 864 -51.58 41.41 58.08
C GLN A 864 -50.40 40.74 57.35
N LEU A 865 -50.65 39.66 56.60
CA LEU A 865 -49.66 38.95 55.77
C LEU A 865 -49.07 39.85 54.67
N LYS A 866 -49.91 40.73 54.09
CA LYS A 866 -49.54 41.66 53.01
C LYS A 866 -48.57 42.75 53.48
N LYS A 867 -48.65 43.18 54.73
CA LYS A 867 -47.77 44.25 55.27
C LYS A 867 -46.39 43.75 55.70
N GLY A 868 -46.28 42.51 56.16
CA GLY A 868 -44.99 41.90 56.54
C GLY A 868 -44.07 41.66 55.34
N PHE A 869 -44.61 41.11 54.25
CA PHE A 869 -43.82 40.77 53.05
C PHE A 869 -43.41 42.00 52.22
N THR A 870 -44.27 43.00 52.08
CA THR A 870 -44.04 44.09 51.12
C THR A 870 -42.95 45.08 51.57
N SER A 871 -42.66 45.23 52.88
CA SER A 871 -41.69 46.24 53.35
C SER A 871 -40.21 45.84 53.19
N LEU A 872 -39.92 44.55 52.95
CA LEU A 872 -38.57 44.03 52.72
C LEU A 872 -38.16 44.03 51.22
N PHE A 873 -39.09 44.21 50.30
CA PHE A 873 -38.96 43.71 48.93
C PHE A 873 -38.47 44.71 47.87
N PHE A 874 -38.58 46.02 48.06
CA PHE A 874 -38.43 46.99 46.95
C PHE A 874 -37.09 47.72 46.83
N LYS A 875 -36.04 47.36 47.57
CA LYS A 875 -34.78 48.14 47.53
C LYS A 875 -33.66 47.60 46.64
N ASN A 876 -33.75 46.42 46.03
CA ASN A 876 -32.62 45.90 45.25
C ASN A 876 -33.03 44.94 44.12
N ILE A 877 -33.33 45.45 42.92
CA ILE A 877 -32.90 44.92 41.60
C ILE A 877 -33.48 45.85 40.51
N SER A 878 -32.62 46.53 39.75
CA SER A 878 -33.00 47.32 38.58
C SER A 878 -33.25 46.41 37.35
N GLN A 879 -34.17 46.84 36.49
CA GLN A 879 -34.66 46.14 35.29
C GLN A 879 -33.57 45.74 34.25
N GLU A 880 -32.35 46.29 34.32
CA GLU A 880 -31.26 45.93 33.40
C GLU A 880 -30.71 44.50 33.59
N LYS A 881 -30.96 43.85 34.74
CA LYS A 881 -30.41 42.51 35.03
C LYS A 881 -31.24 41.33 34.48
N CYS A 882 -32.51 41.52 34.13
CA CYS A 882 -33.35 40.44 33.55
C CYS A 882 -33.14 40.28 32.04
N ALA A 883 -33.00 41.39 31.31
CA ALA A 883 -32.86 41.37 29.84
C ALA A 883 -31.61 40.62 29.34
N SER A 884 -30.56 40.53 30.17
CA SER A 884 -29.30 39.87 29.82
C SER A 884 -29.30 38.34 30.01
N LEU A 885 -30.19 37.80 30.84
CA LEU A 885 -30.32 36.34 31.07
C LEU A 885 -31.27 35.69 30.07
N ASP A 886 -32.36 36.38 29.69
CA ASP A 886 -33.28 35.90 28.66
C ASP A 886 -32.61 35.83 27.28
N ALA A 887 -31.72 36.79 26.99
CA ALA A 887 -30.90 36.77 25.77
C ALA A 887 -29.93 35.58 25.72
N ILE A 888 -29.34 35.19 26.86
CA ILE A 888 -28.42 34.04 26.94
C ILE A 888 -29.17 32.71 26.85
N SER A 889 -30.37 32.62 27.47
CA SER A 889 -31.22 31.43 27.41
C SER A 889 -31.75 31.19 25.99
N ALA A 890 -32.20 32.26 25.31
CA ALA A 890 -32.63 32.20 23.91
C ALA A 890 -31.49 31.76 22.96
N LEU A 891 -30.28 32.30 23.15
CA LEU A 891 -29.11 31.91 22.36
C LEU A 891 -28.72 30.43 22.59
N THR A 892 -28.79 29.96 23.83
CA THR A 892 -28.46 28.58 24.21
C THR A 892 -29.46 27.57 23.62
N MET A 893 -30.76 27.89 23.66
CA MET A 893 -31.80 27.06 23.06
C MET A 893 -31.71 27.02 21.53
N ASN A 894 -31.29 28.12 20.89
CA ASN A 894 -31.09 28.17 19.45
C ASN A 894 -29.89 27.31 19.00
N ILE A 895 -28.80 27.30 19.78
CA ILE A 895 -27.63 26.44 19.54
C ILE A 895 -27.96 24.96 19.74
N LEU A 896 -28.71 24.60 20.80
CA LEU A 896 -29.11 23.22 21.08
C LEU A 896 -30.09 22.68 20.03
N ARG A 897 -31.03 23.51 19.55
CA ARG A 897 -31.96 23.15 18.49
C ARG A 897 -31.25 22.90 17.17
N LYS A 898 -30.33 23.79 16.76
CA LYS A 898 -29.55 23.60 15.53
C LYS A 898 -28.59 22.40 15.59
N ARG A 899 -28.06 22.06 16.78
CA ARG A 899 -27.25 20.85 16.98
C ARG A 899 -28.03 19.55 16.70
N ALA A 900 -29.33 19.51 17.00
CA ALA A 900 -30.18 18.35 16.74
C ALA A 900 -30.52 18.19 15.24
N GLU A 901 -30.38 19.25 14.45
CA GLU A 901 -30.73 19.29 13.02
C GLU A 901 -29.53 19.01 12.08
N CYS A 902 -28.28 19.08 12.56
CA CYS A 902 -27.09 18.92 11.72
C CYS A 902 -26.76 17.45 11.41
N SER A 903 -26.80 17.07 10.13
CA SER A 903 -26.50 15.71 9.65
C SER A 903 -25.29 15.61 8.70
N ASN A 904 -24.64 16.72 8.32
CA ASN A 904 -23.47 16.69 7.43
C ASN A 904 -22.45 17.84 7.63
N PHE A 905 -21.30 17.69 6.97
CA PHE A 905 -20.09 18.53 7.07
C PHE A 905 -20.30 20.03 6.74
N LEU A 906 -21.20 20.35 5.82
CA LEU A 906 -21.43 21.74 5.37
C LEU A 906 -22.22 22.56 6.40
N GLU A 907 -23.05 21.91 7.21
CA GLU A 907 -23.86 22.56 8.25
C GLU A 907 -23.08 22.81 9.55
N LEU A 908 -22.11 21.96 9.87
CA LEU A 908 -21.18 22.17 10.99
C LEU A 908 -20.31 23.44 10.79
N ASN A 909 -19.93 23.75 9.55
CA ASN A 909 -19.21 24.99 9.23
C ASN A 909 -20.10 26.24 9.36
N LYS A 910 -21.40 26.15 9.06
CA LYS A 910 -22.36 27.24 9.31
C LYS A 910 -22.59 27.47 10.81
N LEU A 911 -22.65 26.40 11.61
CA LEU A 911 -22.75 26.48 13.07
C LEU A 911 -21.50 27.14 13.68
N LYS A 912 -20.31 26.81 13.17
CA LYS A 912 -19.04 27.46 13.56
C LYS A 912 -19.06 28.97 13.26
N GLN A 913 -19.55 29.38 12.10
CA GLN A 913 -19.62 30.79 11.70
C GLN A 913 -20.61 31.60 12.57
N ILE A 914 -21.73 30.99 12.98
CA ILE A 914 -22.69 31.59 13.93
C ILE A 914 -22.03 31.77 15.31
N ILE A 915 -21.35 30.73 15.81
CA ILE A 915 -20.65 30.78 17.09
C ILE A 915 -19.52 31.84 17.08
N GLU A 916 -18.77 31.96 15.99
CA GLU A 916 -17.70 32.96 15.84
C GLU A 916 -18.24 34.40 15.77
N ASN A 917 -19.39 34.62 15.14
CA ASN A 917 -20.03 35.94 15.04
C ASN A 917 -20.65 36.42 16.37
N ASP A 918 -21.19 35.52 17.18
CA ASP A 918 -21.86 35.86 18.45
C ASP A 918 -20.93 35.79 19.69
N MET A 919 -19.72 35.25 19.52
CA MET A 919 -18.69 35.15 20.58
C MET A 919 -18.22 36.47 21.22
N PRO A 920 -18.16 37.62 20.51
CA PRO A 920 -17.87 38.91 21.13
C PRO A 920 -18.91 39.33 22.18
N THR A 921 -20.19 39.01 21.96
CA THR A 921 -21.30 39.30 22.87
C THR A 921 -21.21 38.45 24.14
N LEU A 922 -20.89 37.16 24.01
CA LEU A 922 -20.63 36.26 25.15
C LEU A 922 -19.38 36.66 25.95
N LYS A 923 -18.32 37.14 25.29
CA LYS A 923 -17.11 37.65 25.95
C LYS A 923 -17.36 38.94 26.73
N LYS A 924 -18.27 39.82 26.27
CA LYS A 924 -18.66 41.05 26.97
C LYS A 924 -19.33 40.76 28.33
N HIS A 925 -19.98 39.60 28.47
CA HIS A 925 -20.64 39.16 29.71
C HIS A 925 -19.79 38.21 30.58
N ARG A 926 -18.52 37.97 30.22
CA ARG A 926 -17.59 37.06 30.92
C ARG A 926 -17.29 37.46 32.37
N GLY A 927 -17.40 38.75 32.69
CA GLY A 927 -17.33 39.25 34.08
C GLY A 927 -18.51 38.82 34.95
N PHE A 928 -19.69 38.60 34.34
CA PHE A 928 -20.93 38.22 35.02
C PHE A 928 -20.96 36.71 35.37
N ILE A 929 -20.36 35.86 34.53
CA ILE A 929 -20.28 34.40 34.71
C ILE A 929 -19.29 34.01 35.82
N LYS A 930 -18.26 34.84 36.08
CA LYS A 930 -17.22 34.55 37.09
C LYS A 930 -17.72 34.67 38.54
N PHE A 931 -18.87 35.33 38.76
CA PHE A 931 -19.37 35.66 40.10
C PHE A 931 -20.44 34.67 40.65
N HIS A 932 -21.01 33.79 39.81
CA HIS A 932 -22.06 32.84 40.22
C HIS A 932 -21.69 31.37 39.92
N LYS A 933 -21.23 30.64 40.95
CA LYS A 933 -21.03 29.17 40.91
C LYS A 933 -22.37 28.45 41.12
N THR A 934 -23.04 28.06 40.04
CA THR A 934 -24.20 27.15 40.04
C THR A 934 -24.00 26.03 39.02
N THR A 935 -24.67 24.89 39.21
CA THR A 935 -24.57 23.68 38.37
C THR A 935 -24.85 23.96 36.89
N SER A 936 -25.82 24.84 36.57
CA SER A 936 -26.12 25.26 35.19
C SER A 936 -24.99 26.08 34.55
N ASN A 937 -24.31 26.94 35.31
CA ASN A 937 -23.12 27.65 34.83
C ASN A 937 -21.91 26.71 34.68
N GLN A 938 -21.80 25.67 35.49
CA GLN A 938 -20.80 24.62 35.31
C GLN A 938 -21.09 23.74 34.09
N ILE A 939 -22.36 23.50 33.74
CA ILE A 939 -22.74 22.80 32.51
C ILE A 939 -22.38 23.63 31.28
N VAL A 940 -22.66 24.94 31.28
CA VAL A 940 -22.28 25.85 30.18
C VAL A 940 -20.75 25.97 30.06
N ILE A 941 -20.03 26.06 31.17
CA ILE A 941 -18.55 26.06 31.18
C ILE A 941 -17.99 24.71 30.75
N LYS A 942 -18.57 23.57 31.16
CA LYS A 942 -18.19 22.22 30.70
C LYS A 942 -18.50 22.02 29.22
N LEU A 943 -19.62 22.52 28.71
CA LEU A 943 -19.99 22.49 27.29
C LEU A 943 -19.03 23.32 26.46
N LEU A 944 -18.70 24.55 26.90
CA LEU A 944 -17.69 25.39 26.25
C LEU A 944 -16.31 24.72 26.23
N LYS A 945 -15.91 24.12 27.35
CA LYS A 945 -14.62 23.41 27.46
C LYS A 945 -14.59 22.13 26.60
N SER A 946 -15.69 21.38 26.56
CA SER A 946 -15.84 20.19 25.70
C SER A 946 -15.85 20.57 24.22
N LEU A 947 -16.45 21.71 23.85
CA LEU A 947 -16.42 22.25 22.48
C LEU A 947 -15.01 22.73 22.10
N GLU A 948 -14.29 23.39 23.00
CA GLU A 948 -12.90 23.79 22.79
C GLU A 948 -11.96 22.58 22.65
N GLU A 949 -12.16 21.53 23.46
CA GLU A 949 -11.42 20.26 23.39
C GLU A 949 -11.73 19.49 22.10
N LEU A 950 -12.98 19.48 21.64
CA LEU A 950 -13.39 18.82 20.39
C LEU A 950 -12.85 19.56 19.16
N VAL A 951 -12.79 20.90 19.20
CA VAL A 951 -12.14 21.72 18.16
C VAL A 951 -10.61 21.54 18.17
N ALA A 952 -9.99 21.38 19.34
CA ALA A 952 -8.56 21.11 19.47
C ALA A 952 -8.20 19.69 18.98
N ALA A 953 -8.98 18.68 19.36
CA ALA A 953 -8.83 17.30 18.89
C ALA A 953 -9.02 17.20 17.36
N HIS A 954 -9.97 17.95 16.79
CA HIS A 954 -10.18 18.00 15.35
C HIS A 954 -9.03 18.70 14.59
N LYS A 955 -8.47 19.79 15.15
CA LYS A 955 -7.24 20.42 14.60
C LYS A 955 -6.03 19.47 14.67
N MET A 956 -5.96 18.61 15.67
CA MET A 956 -4.91 17.61 15.83
C MET A 956 -5.08 16.44 14.85
N ALA A 957 -6.31 15.92 14.69
CA ALA A 957 -6.63 14.87 13.71
C ALA A 957 -6.37 15.31 12.25
N ASN A 958 -6.70 16.56 11.90
CA ASN A 958 -6.40 17.12 10.57
C ASN A 958 -4.89 17.30 10.31
N ARG A 959 -4.07 17.52 11.33
CA ARG A 959 -2.60 17.57 11.20
C ARG A 959 -1.97 16.18 11.07
N MET A 960 -2.65 15.14 11.55
CA MET A 960 -2.13 13.77 11.59
C MET A 960 -2.66 12.88 10.46
N GLY A 961 -3.52 13.39 9.57
CA GLY A 961 -3.96 12.67 8.36
C GLY A 961 -4.74 11.37 8.64
N MET A 962 -5.33 11.20 9.82
CA MET A 962 -6.09 9.99 10.16
C MET A 962 -7.58 10.20 9.90
N PHE A 963 -8.09 9.60 8.83
CA PHE A 963 -9.53 9.46 8.58
C PHE A 963 -9.94 7.99 8.68
N ARG A 964 -10.54 7.61 9.80
CA ARG A 964 -11.56 6.56 9.92
C ARG A 964 -12.32 6.81 11.21
N TRP A 965 -13.64 6.94 11.09
CA TRP A 965 -14.57 7.27 12.18
C TRP A 965 -14.80 6.08 13.10
#